data_AF-A0A1R3J4I2-F1
#
_entry.id   AF-A0A1R3J4I2-F1
#
_cell.length_a   1.000
_cell.length_b   1.000
_cell.length_c   1.000
_cell.angle_alpha   90.00
_cell.angle_beta   90.00
_cell.angle_gamma   90.00
#
_symmetry.space_group_name_H-M   'P 1'
#
loop_
_entity.id
_entity.type
_entity.pdbx_description
1 polymer ?
#
loop_
_entity_poly.entity_id
_entity_poly.type
_entity_poly.pdbx_seq_one_letter_code
_entity_poly.pdbx_strand_id
1 'polypeptide(L)'
;MYADRASEKEGRALSILRVVFLANVPVRSDNFRPKCLYVAVMLRRMMDAILNKDAMDDKDYVGNKRLELSGQLISLLFEDLFKTTITEVKRQIDTVLSKPSRSSPLDPSLVLARLSFIGTLGYMTKIQPQFEKSRKVSGPRALQPSQWGMLCPCDTPEGEACGLVKNLALMTHVTTDEDEGPLISLCYSLGVEDLELLSGEELHTPNSFLVILNGLILGKHRRPQHFAVAMRKLRRAGKVGEFVSVFVNEKQLNKSVVVVYAGLCVYIASDGGRVCRPLVIADKGISRIKEHHMKELLDGVRSFDDFLRHGLIEYLDVNEENNALIALYEGEATPDTTHIEIEPFTILGVCAGLIPYPHHNQSPRNTYQCAMGKQAMGNIAYNQLSRMDTLLYLLVHPQRPLLTTRTIELVGYDKLGAGQNATVAVMSYSGYDIEDAIVMNKSSLDRGFGRCIVMKRYSGVIQKYDNGASDRILRPQRTGVGLEKNADDDGIAAPGEIIRPDDVYINKQSPVITRGSRITSAEPLPDNAYRSARQTYKGPDGETCVVDRVALSSDRNENPCIKILIRHTRRPEVGDKFSSRHGQKGVCGTIIQQEDFPFSERGICPDLIMNPHGFPSRMTVGKMIELLGGKAGVSCGRFHYGSAFGEPSGHADKVEAISETLIKHGFSYNGKDFLYSGSAAYALSFSLCPFLGS
;
A
#
# COMPACT_ATOMS: atom_id res chain seq x y z
N MET A 1 23.35 -51.07 -36.20
CA MET A 1 23.24 -50.68 -34.78
C MET A 1 24.03 -49.42 -34.37
N TYR A 2 24.92 -48.84 -35.20
CA TYR A 2 25.64 -47.60 -34.82
C TYR A 2 25.06 -46.29 -35.38
N ALA A 3 24.09 -46.34 -36.31
CA ALA A 3 23.51 -45.14 -36.94
C ALA A 3 22.48 -44.40 -36.05
N ASP A 4 21.65 -45.12 -35.28
CA ASP A 4 20.53 -44.52 -34.55
C ASP A 4 20.96 -43.50 -33.49
N ARG A 5 22.05 -43.76 -32.75
CA ARG A 5 22.53 -42.88 -31.68
C ARG A 5 23.04 -41.51 -32.16
N ALA A 6 23.32 -41.34 -33.45
CA ALA A 6 23.66 -40.03 -34.02
C ALA A 6 22.39 -39.23 -34.31
N SER A 7 21.45 -39.83 -35.04
CA SER A 7 20.11 -39.27 -35.34
C SER A 7 19.35 -38.86 -34.06
N GLU A 8 19.39 -39.70 -33.03
CA GLU A 8 18.74 -39.44 -31.73
C GLU A 8 19.37 -38.24 -30.99
N LYS A 9 20.68 -38.00 -31.15
CA LYS A 9 21.38 -36.83 -30.62
C LYS A 9 21.10 -35.57 -31.43
N GLU A 10 21.06 -35.66 -32.76
CA GLU A 10 20.74 -34.53 -33.64
C GLU A 10 19.30 -34.05 -33.44
N GLY A 11 18.33 -34.96 -33.38
CA GLY A 11 16.94 -34.64 -33.06
C GLY A 11 16.79 -33.96 -31.68
N ARG A 12 17.57 -34.40 -30.68
CA ARG A 12 17.62 -33.78 -29.36
C ARG A 12 18.32 -32.41 -29.37
N ALA A 13 19.35 -32.21 -30.18
CA ALA A 13 20.03 -30.92 -30.33
C ALA A 13 19.11 -29.88 -31.03
N LEU A 14 18.42 -30.30 -32.09
CA LEU A 14 17.43 -29.47 -32.79
C LEU A 14 16.27 -29.08 -31.88
N SER A 15 15.75 -29.99 -31.05
CA SER A 15 14.69 -29.65 -30.09
C SER A 15 15.13 -28.65 -29.03
N ILE A 16 16.39 -28.72 -28.55
CA ILE A 16 16.99 -27.73 -27.64
C ILE A 16 17.11 -26.35 -28.33
N LEU A 17 17.64 -26.30 -29.56
CA LEU A 17 17.76 -25.05 -30.31
C LEU A 17 16.40 -24.42 -30.66
N ARG A 18 15.39 -25.25 -30.89
CA ARG A 18 14.03 -24.81 -31.23
C ARG A 18 13.24 -24.33 -30.01
N VAL A 19 13.25 -25.09 -28.90
CA VAL A 19 12.35 -24.87 -27.75
C VAL A 19 13.04 -24.19 -26.56
N VAL A 20 14.31 -24.49 -26.28
CA VAL A 20 14.99 -24.04 -25.04
C VAL A 20 15.84 -22.79 -25.27
N PHE A 21 16.64 -22.78 -26.35
CA PHE A 21 17.50 -21.64 -26.65
C PHE A 21 16.67 -20.47 -27.18
N LEU A 22 16.64 -19.34 -26.46
CA LEU A 22 15.78 -18.17 -26.76
C LEU A 22 14.32 -18.59 -27.01
N ALA A 23 13.70 -19.21 -26.01
CA ALA A 23 12.34 -19.75 -26.07
C ALA A 23 11.26 -18.70 -26.46
N ASN A 24 11.52 -17.41 -26.19
CA ASN A 24 10.64 -16.31 -26.57
C ASN A 24 10.59 -16.06 -28.08
N VAL A 25 11.67 -16.36 -28.82
CA VAL A 25 11.72 -16.16 -30.28
C VAL A 25 11.19 -17.41 -30.99
N PRO A 26 10.01 -17.39 -31.63
CA PRO A 26 9.43 -18.57 -32.23
C PRO A 26 10.21 -19.01 -33.48
N VAL A 27 10.33 -20.32 -33.67
CA VAL A 27 10.85 -20.93 -34.91
C VAL A 27 9.67 -21.45 -35.72
N ARG A 28 9.37 -20.78 -36.83
CA ARG A 28 8.34 -21.21 -37.80
C ARG A 28 9.01 -21.94 -38.96
N SER A 29 8.45 -23.07 -39.39
CA SER A 29 8.97 -23.87 -40.52
C SER A 29 10.48 -24.19 -40.46
N ASP A 30 11.01 -24.41 -39.24
CA ASP A 30 12.43 -24.61 -38.95
C ASP A 30 13.37 -23.47 -39.45
N ASN A 31 12.83 -22.26 -39.62
CA ASN A 31 13.61 -21.06 -39.91
C ASN A 31 14.28 -20.52 -38.63
N PHE A 32 15.59 -20.75 -38.48
CA PHE A 32 16.39 -20.24 -37.36
C PHE A 32 16.92 -18.80 -37.56
N ARG A 33 16.71 -18.17 -38.72
CA ARG A 33 17.23 -16.82 -39.05
C ARG A 33 16.87 -15.76 -38.01
N PRO A 34 15.62 -15.67 -37.47
CA PRO A 34 15.29 -14.69 -36.43
C PRO A 34 16.13 -14.87 -35.16
N LYS A 35 16.38 -16.12 -34.73
CA LYS A 35 17.25 -16.41 -33.56
C LYS A 35 18.70 -16.01 -33.82
N CYS A 36 19.23 -16.29 -35.01
CA CYS A 36 20.59 -15.87 -35.38
C CYS A 36 20.76 -14.35 -35.33
N LEU A 37 19.79 -13.60 -35.89
CA LEU A 37 19.80 -12.13 -35.85
C LEU A 37 19.67 -11.59 -34.42
N TYR A 38 18.80 -12.19 -33.60
CA TYR A 38 18.65 -11.83 -32.19
C TYR A 38 19.96 -11.99 -31.39
N VAL A 39 20.64 -13.14 -31.56
CA VAL A 39 21.96 -13.39 -30.94
C VAL A 39 23.02 -12.40 -31.43
N ALA A 40 23.03 -12.06 -32.71
CA ALA A 40 23.95 -11.06 -33.25
C ALA A 40 23.74 -9.68 -32.62
N VAL A 41 22.48 -9.25 -32.41
CA VAL A 41 22.15 -8.01 -31.70
C VAL A 41 22.56 -8.07 -30.22
N MET A 42 22.37 -9.20 -29.53
CA MET A 42 22.84 -9.38 -28.15
C MET A 42 24.37 -9.27 -28.04
N LEU A 43 25.11 -9.96 -28.92
CA LEU A 43 26.58 -9.92 -28.97
C LEU A 43 27.08 -8.50 -29.25
N ARG A 44 26.43 -7.77 -30.16
CA ARG A 44 26.76 -6.38 -30.46
C ARG A 44 26.57 -5.47 -29.25
N ARG A 45 25.40 -5.52 -28.58
CA ARG A 45 25.16 -4.74 -27.35
C ARG A 45 26.18 -5.07 -26.25
N MET A 46 26.62 -6.32 -26.14
CA MET A 46 27.68 -6.72 -25.22
C MET A 46 29.03 -6.10 -25.60
N MET A 47 29.41 -6.10 -26.88
CA MET A 47 30.62 -5.43 -27.36
C MET A 47 30.57 -3.91 -27.13
N ASP A 48 29.44 -3.26 -27.39
CA ASP A 48 29.25 -1.83 -27.16
C ASP A 48 29.37 -1.47 -25.66
N ALA A 49 28.86 -2.31 -24.76
CA ALA A 49 29.01 -2.14 -23.31
C ALA A 49 30.45 -2.38 -22.80
N ILE A 50 31.25 -3.20 -23.50
CA ILE A 50 32.69 -3.37 -23.23
C ILE A 50 33.47 -2.12 -23.68
N LEU A 51 33.12 -1.55 -24.84
CA LEU A 51 33.79 -0.38 -25.40
C LEU A 51 33.36 0.94 -24.72
N ASN A 52 32.10 1.04 -24.30
CA ASN A 52 31.52 2.24 -23.69
C ASN A 52 30.74 1.89 -22.43
N LYS A 53 31.26 2.33 -21.27
CA LYS A 53 30.63 2.14 -19.96
C LYS A 53 29.25 2.78 -19.84
N ASP A 54 28.98 3.85 -20.60
CA ASP A 54 27.66 4.52 -20.61
C ASP A 54 26.59 3.71 -21.36
N ALA A 55 26.98 2.69 -22.14
CA ALA A 55 26.07 1.76 -22.81
C ALA A 55 25.62 0.58 -21.90
N MET A 56 26.05 0.56 -20.64
CA MET A 56 25.63 -0.43 -19.66
C MET A 56 24.22 -0.13 -19.11
N ASP A 57 23.29 -1.07 -19.26
CA ASP A 57 21.91 -0.92 -18.79
C ASP A 57 21.84 -0.80 -17.25
N ASP A 58 21.06 0.18 -16.76
CA ASP A 58 20.73 0.31 -15.35
C ASP A 58 19.71 -0.77 -14.93
N LYS A 59 20.10 -1.60 -13.95
CA LYS A 59 19.30 -2.68 -13.39
C LYS A 59 18.22 -2.19 -12.42
N ASP A 60 18.36 -0.98 -11.89
CA ASP A 60 17.45 -0.38 -10.91
C ASP A 60 16.45 0.61 -11.55
N TYR A 61 16.61 0.91 -12.84
CA TYR A 61 15.62 1.59 -13.66
C TYR A 61 14.29 0.84 -13.72
N VAL A 62 13.18 1.53 -13.44
CA VAL A 62 11.85 0.91 -13.27
C VAL A 62 11.25 0.43 -14.59
N GLY A 63 11.56 1.06 -15.73
CA GLY A 63 11.07 0.65 -17.05
C GLY A 63 11.49 -0.77 -17.48
N ASN A 64 12.55 -1.30 -16.86
CA ASN A 64 13.06 -2.67 -17.03
C ASN A 64 12.50 -3.68 -16.01
N LYS A 65 11.64 -3.24 -15.09
CA LYS A 65 11.02 -4.09 -14.05
C LYS A 65 9.55 -4.34 -14.39
N ARG A 66 8.98 -5.42 -13.85
CA ARG A 66 7.56 -5.76 -13.93
C ARG A 66 7.02 -6.14 -12.55
N LEU A 67 5.74 -5.88 -12.34
CA LEU A 67 5.00 -6.27 -11.14
C LEU A 67 4.10 -7.46 -11.48
N GLU A 68 4.40 -8.62 -10.91
CA GLU A 68 3.53 -9.80 -10.97
C GLU A 68 2.30 -9.55 -10.10
N LEU A 69 1.13 -9.44 -10.71
CA LEU A 69 -0.13 -9.24 -10.00
C LEU A 69 -0.71 -10.57 -9.52
N SER A 70 -1.63 -10.51 -8.56
CA SER A 70 -2.31 -11.70 -8.01
C SER A 70 -2.96 -12.57 -9.09
N GLY A 71 -3.51 -11.97 -10.16
CA GLY A 71 -4.07 -12.71 -11.30
C GLY A 71 -3.03 -13.57 -12.03
N GLN A 72 -1.84 -13.04 -12.31
CA GLN A 72 -0.75 -13.79 -12.95
C GLN A 72 -0.21 -14.88 -12.02
N LEU A 73 -0.02 -14.57 -10.72
CA LEU A 73 0.41 -15.56 -9.72
C LEU A 73 -0.61 -16.70 -9.53
N ILE A 74 -1.91 -16.39 -9.54
CA ILE A 74 -2.98 -17.39 -9.51
C ILE A 74 -3.02 -18.19 -10.81
N SER A 75 -2.78 -17.57 -11.97
CA SER A 75 -2.70 -18.27 -13.25
C SER A 75 -1.56 -19.28 -13.28
N LEU A 76 -0.36 -18.91 -12.82
CA LEU A 76 0.79 -19.81 -12.70
C LEU A 76 0.52 -20.95 -11.70
N LEU A 77 -0.03 -20.63 -10.52
CA LEU A 77 -0.43 -21.63 -9.53
C LEU A 77 -1.50 -22.59 -10.10
N PHE A 78 -2.47 -22.06 -10.83
CA PHE A 78 -3.50 -22.87 -11.50
C PHE A 78 -2.88 -23.74 -12.59
N GLU A 79 -1.97 -23.21 -13.42
CA GLU A 79 -1.29 -23.97 -14.47
C GLU A 79 -0.47 -25.12 -13.87
N ASP A 80 0.29 -24.90 -12.81
CA ASP A 80 1.06 -25.93 -12.14
C ASP A 80 0.17 -26.96 -11.42
N LEU A 81 -0.89 -26.52 -10.74
CA LEU A 81 -1.88 -27.43 -10.14
C LEU A 81 -2.66 -28.19 -11.21
N PHE A 82 -2.91 -27.61 -12.38
CA PHE A 82 -3.64 -28.23 -13.49
C PHE A 82 -2.75 -29.21 -14.26
N LYS A 83 -1.47 -28.89 -14.52
CA LYS A 83 -0.47 -29.85 -15.01
C LYS A 83 -0.27 -31.00 -14.03
N THR A 84 -0.19 -30.70 -12.74
CA THR A 84 -0.15 -31.71 -11.67
C THR A 84 -1.42 -32.55 -11.72
N THR A 85 -2.59 -31.95 -11.87
CA THR A 85 -3.88 -32.66 -12.00
C THR A 85 -3.94 -33.50 -13.26
N ILE A 86 -3.46 -33.04 -14.43
CA ILE A 86 -3.39 -33.86 -15.66
C ILE A 86 -2.44 -35.04 -15.47
N THR A 87 -1.26 -34.81 -14.89
CA THR A 87 -0.28 -35.86 -14.60
C THR A 87 -0.85 -36.87 -13.61
N GLU A 88 -1.59 -36.37 -12.62
CA GLU A 88 -2.23 -37.17 -11.58
C GLU A 88 -3.49 -37.88 -12.08
N VAL A 89 -4.22 -37.32 -13.04
CA VAL A 89 -5.36 -37.94 -13.74
C VAL A 89 -4.85 -39.01 -14.71
N LYS A 90 -3.75 -38.77 -15.43
CA LYS A 90 -3.08 -39.78 -16.24
C LYS A 90 -2.62 -40.93 -15.34
N ARG A 91 -1.90 -40.62 -14.25
CA ARG A 91 -1.54 -41.61 -13.22
C ARG A 91 -2.78 -42.29 -12.63
N GLN A 92 -3.90 -41.60 -12.42
CA GLN A 92 -5.15 -42.23 -12.00
C GLN A 92 -5.71 -43.15 -13.07
N ILE A 93 -5.71 -42.82 -14.35
CA ILE A 93 -6.21 -43.70 -15.39
C ILE A 93 -5.35 -44.98 -15.41
N ASP A 94 -4.03 -44.83 -15.39
CA ASP A 94 -3.06 -45.93 -15.31
C ASP A 94 -3.21 -46.77 -14.01
N THR A 95 -3.55 -46.12 -12.88
CA THR A 95 -3.73 -46.79 -11.56
C THR A 95 -5.15 -47.32 -11.33
N VAL A 96 -6.18 -46.74 -11.95
CA VAL A 96 -7.59 -47.19 -11.86
C VAL A 96 -7.80 -48.41 -12.74
N LEU A 97 -7.03 -48.53 -13.84
CA LEU A 97 -6.77 -49.79 -14.53
C LEU A 97 -6.13 -50.87 -13.61
N SER A 98 -5.70 -50.52 -12.38
CA SER A 98 -5.14 -51.43 -11.36
C SER A 98 -5.70 -51.31 -9.91
N LYS A 99 -6.83 -50.59 -9.70
CA LYS A 99 -7.61 -50.42 -8.42
C LYS A 99 -6.92 -49.60 -7.27
N PRO A 100 -7.52 -49.38 -6.06
CA PRO A 100 -8.50 -48.29 -5.83
C PRO A 100 -8.31 -47.38 -4.56
N SER A 101 -8.76 -46.11 -4.64
CA SER A 101 -9.03 -45.11 -3.55
C SER A 101 -7.89 -44.22 -2.95
N ARG A 102 -8.24 -43.04 -2.38
CA ARG A 102 -7.37 -41.86 -2.13
C ARG A 102 -7.87 -40.83 -1.07
N SER A 103 -6.94 -39.95 -0.60
CA SER A 103 -7.11 -38.60 0.02
C SER A 103 -5.73 -37.88 0.08
N SER A 104 -5.47 -36.58 0.36
CA SER A 104 -6.22 -35.28 0.37
C SER A 104 -5.21 -34.07 0.47
N PRO A 105 -5.50 -32.83 0.01
CA PRO A 105 -4.52 -31.72 -0.13
C PRO A 105 -4.55 -30.60 0.96
N LEU A 106 -3.60 -29.64 0.89
CA LEU A 106 -3.28 -28.56 1.86
C LEU A 106 -3.41 -27.13 1.23
N ASP A 107 -3.64 -26.09 2.04
CA ASP A 107 -3.94 -24.70 1.61
C ASP A 107 -3.02 -23.63 2.26
N PRO A 108 -2.35 -22.73 1.50
CA PRO A 108 -1.56 -21.62 2.02
C PRO A 108 -2.14 -20.23 1.69
N SER A 109 -2.89 -19.62 2.62
CA SER A 109 -3.26 -18.20 2.57
C SER A 109 -2.70 -17.42 3.76
N LEU A 110 -2.04 -16.28 3.49
CA LEU A 110 -1.48 -15.40 4.52
C LEU A 110 -2.49 -14.36 4.99
N VAL A 111 -2.58 -14.16 6.30
CA VAL A 111 -3.56 -13.28 6.94
C VAL A 111 -3.24 -11.81 6.69
N LEU A 112 -4.19 -11.08 6.11
CA LEU A 112 -4.15 -9.62 5.97
C LEU A 112 -4.13 -8.97 7.37
N ALA A 113 -3.06 -8.24 7.70
CA ALA A 113 -2.97 -7.47 8.95
C ALA A 113 -3.91 -6.27 8.90
N ARG A 114 -4.82 -6.15 9.88
CA ARG A 114 -5.87 -5.12 9.95
C ARG A 114 -5.79 -4.39 11.29
N LEU A 115 -5.09 -3.26 11.32
CA LEU A 115 -4.99 -2.39 12.51
C LEU A 115 -5.80 -1.10 12.34
N SER A 116 -5.88 -0.56 11.11
CA SER A 116 -6.66 0.63 10.77
C SER A 116 -7.09 0.62 9.30
N PHE A 117 -8.03 1.50 8.92
CA PHE A 117 -8.43 1.71 7.54
C PHE A 117 -7.22 2.05 6.65
N ILE A 118 -6.41 3.04 7.06
CA ILE A 118 -5.18 3.44 6.34
C ILE A 118 -4.11 2.33 6.34
N GLY A 119 -3.95 1.58 7.44
CA GLY A 119 -3.05 0.44 7.51
C GLY A 119 -3.41 -0.67 6.52
N THR A 120 -4.70 -0.82 6.21
CA THR A 120 -5.21 -1.77 5.22
C THR A 120 -4.90 -1.29 3.79
N LEU A 121 -5.21 -0.03 3.46
CA LEU A 121 -4.91 0.55 2.15
C LEU A 121 -3.41 0.58 1.86
N GLY A 122 -2.61 1.03 2.82
CA GLY A 122 -1.14 1.02 2.75
C GLY A 122 -0.47 -0.36 2.84
N TYR A 123 -1.27 -1.44 2.91
CA TYR A 123 -0.84 -2.81 2.67
C TYR A 123 -1.25 -3.30 1.27
N MET A 124 -2.39 -2.83 0.74
CA MET A 124 -2.84 -3.14 -0.63
C MET A 124 -1.93 -2.50 -1.69
N THR A 125 -1.44 -1.28 -1.46
CA THR A 125 -0.53 -0.57 -2.39
C THR A 125 0.95 -0.99 -2.30
N LYS A 126 1.24 -2.02 -1.50
CA LYS A 126 2.60 -2.41 -1.10
C LYS A 126 3.24 -3.36 -2.11
N ILE A 127 4.42 -2.99 -2.59
CA ILE A 127 5.27 -3.81 -3.46
C ILE A 127 6.35 -4.48 -2.62
N GLN A 128 6.57 -5.78 -2.84
CA GLN A 128 7.63 -6.56 -2.20
C GLN A 128 8.48 -7.27 -3.26
N PRO A 129 9.78 -6.98 -3.39
CA PRO A 129 10.64 -7.68 -4.32
C PRO A 129 11.09 -9.03 -3.74
N GLN A 130 11.40 -9.99 -4.61
CA GLN A 130 11.94 -11.31 -4.26
C GLN A 130 13.44 -11.27 -3.91
N PHE A 131 13.89 -10.25 -3.15
CA PHE A 131 15.28 -10.14 -2.69
C PHE A 131 15.46 -10.61 -1.25
N GLU A 132 16.61 -11.23 -0.98
CA GLU A 132 17.02 -11.60 0.37
C GLU A 132 17.29 -10.34 1.21
N LYS A 133 16.50 -10.13 2.26
CA LYS A 133 16.45 -8.87 3.04
C LYS A 133 17.74 -8.58 3.82
N SER A 134 18.46 -9.64 4.21
CA SER A 134 19.73 -9.63 4.94
C SER A 134 20.85 -8.90 4.17
N ARG A 135 20.79 -8.90 2.83
CA ARG A 135 21.87 -8.37 2.00
C ARG A 135 21.85 -6.83 1.96
N LYS A 136 22.90 -6.22 2.49
CA LYS A 136 23.09 -4.76 2.55
C LYS A 136 23.66 -4.19 1.24
N VAL A 137 22.90 -4.31 0.14
CA VAL A 137 23.21 -3.66 -1.15
C VAL A 137 22.45 -2.33 -1.23
N SER A 138 23.11 -1.25 -1.64
CA SER A 138 22.54 0.10 -1.75
C SER A 138 21.67 0.31 -2.99
N GLY A 139 22.10 -0.17 -4.16
CA GLY A 139 21.42 0.01 -5.46
C GLY A 139 19.89 -0.15 -5.43
N PRO A 140 19.34 -1.35 -5.16
CA PRO A 140 17.90 -1.56 -5.18
C PRO A 140 17.13 -0.83 -4.07
N ARG A 141 17.85 -0.36 -3.04
CA ARG A 141 17.26 0.38 -1.90
C ARG A 141 17.21 1.89 -2.14
N ALA A 142 18.05 2.41 -3.02
CA ALA A 142 18.08 3.83 -3.35
C ALA A 142 16.78 4.26 -4.05
N LEU A 143 16.45 5.54 -3.90
CA LEU A 143 15.46 6.20 -4.75
C LEU A 143 16.13 6.45 -6.12
N GLN A 144 15.56 5.89 -7.18
CA GLN A 144 16.04 6.01 -8.55
C GLN A 144 15.05 6.96 -9.27
N PRO A 145 15.49 7.95 -10.07
CA PRO A 145 14.61 8.99 -10.63
C PRO A 145 13.37 8.49 -11.39
N SER A 146 13.46 7.34 -12.05
CA SER A 146 12.34 6.68 -12.75
C SER A 146 11.23 6.13 -11.85
N GLN A 147 11.35 6.32 -10.52
CA GLN A 147 10.30 6.06 -9.55
C GLN A 147 9.35 7.26 -9.40
N TRP A 148 9.67 8.43 -9.99
CA TRP A 148 8.84 9.63 -9.98
C TRP A 148 7.42 9.34 -10.50
N GLY A 149 6.40 9.71 -9.74
CA GLY A 149 4.99 9.48 -10.09
C GLY A 149 4.53 8.00 -10.12
N MET A 150 5.44 7.05 -9.97
CA MET A 150 5.16 5.61 -9.99
C MET A 150 5.18 4.98 -8.60
N LEU A 151 6.13 5.39 -7.75
CA LEU A 151 6.29 4.88 -6.39
C LEU A 151 6.38 6.05 -5.41
N CYS A 152 5.79 5.90 -4.23
CA CYS A 152 5.91 6.90 -3.18
C CYS A 152 7.36 7.01 -2.69
N PRO A 153 7.98 8.20 -2.68
CA PRO A 153 9.35 8.38 -2.21
C PRO A 153 9.51 8.27 -0.69
N CYS A 154 8.43 8.43 0.08
CA CYS A 154 8.45 8.45 1.54
C CYS A 154 8.01 7.13 2.20
N ASP A 155 7.05 6.40 1.63
CA ASP A 155 6.44 5.22 2.26
C ASP A 155 7.29 3.95 2.03
N THR A 156 8.35 3.83 2.84
CA THR A 156 9.15 2.63 3.03
C THR A 156 9.18 2.28 4.52
N PRO A 157 9.12 1.00 4.93
CA PRO A 157 9.36 0.61 6.32
C PRO A 157 10.81 0.85 6.73
N GLU A 158 11.04 1.01 8.03
CA GLU A 158 12.37 1.07 8.63
C GLU A 158 13.05 -0.32 8.71
N GLY A 159 14.33 -0.35 9.06
CA GLY A 159 15.10 -1.58 9.27
C GLY A 159 15.50 -2.30 7.98
N GLU A 160 15.59 -3.63 8.03
CA GLU A 160 16.08 -4.46 6.92
C GLU A 160 15.23 -4.39 5.64
N ALA A 161 13.97 -3.99 5.75
CA ALA A 161 13.08 -3.82 4.61
C ALA A 161 13.22 -2.44 3.92
N CYS A 162 13.99 -1.52 4.51
CA CYS A 162 14.16 -0.15 4.01
C CYS A 162 14.67 -0.11 2.57
N GLY A 163 13.95 0.62 1.72
CA GLY A 163 14.21 0.76 0.29
C GLY A 163 13.88 -0.48 -0.55
N LEU A 164 13.64 -1.65 0.05
CA LEU A 164 13.20 -2.84 -0.70
C LEU A 164 11.67 -2.88 -0.80
N VAL A 165 10.97 -2.71 0.31
CA VAL A 165 9.51 -2.62 0.33
C VAL A 165 9.12 -1.18 0.01
N LYS A 166 8.37 -1.00 -1.08
CA LYS A 166 7.91 0.30 -1.57
C LYS A 166 6.39 0.29 -1.68
N ASN A 167 5.78 1.46 -1.90
CA ASN A 167 4.35 1.57 -2.14
C ASN A 167 4.11 2.36 -3.43
N LEU A 168 3.03 2.05 -4.15
CA LEU A 168 2.60 2.81 -5.33
C LEU A 168 2.29 4.28 -4.96
N ALA A 169 2.47 5.19 -5.92
CA ALA A 169 1.98 6.55 -5.82
C ALA A 169 0.45 6.61 -6.07
N LEU A 170 -0.19 7.74 -5.77
CA LEU A 170 -1.67 7.84 -5.75
C LEU A 170 -2.36 7.56 -7.09
N MET A 171 -1.71 7.90 -8.21
CA MET A 171 -2.29 7.77 -9.56
C MET A 171 -1.59 6.72 -10.44
N THR A 172 -0.76 5.87 -9.85
CA THR A 172 -0.07 4.81 -10.60
C THR A 172 -1.04 3.68 -10.94
N HIS A 173 -1.08 3.31 -12.22
CA HIS A 173 -1.78 2.14 -12.72
C HIS A 173 -0.80 1.03 -13.12
N VAL A 174 -1.21 -0.23 -12.99
CA VAL A 174 -0.40 -1.39 -13.42
C VAL A 174 -1.05 -2.00 -14.65
N THR A 175 -0.29 -2.12 -15.75
CA THR A 175 -0.83 -2.57 -17.04
C THR A 175 -1.28 -4.03 -17.00
N THR A 176 -2.27 -4.35 -17.83
CA THR A 176 -2.65 -5.71 -18.19
C THR A 176 -2.06 -6.09 -19.55
N ASP A 177 -1.95 -7.39 -19.83
CA ASP A 177 -1.47 -7.90 -21.11
C ASP A 177 -2.49 -7.66 -22.24
N GLU A 178 -2.03 -7.16 -23.40
CA GLU A 178 -2.83 -7.02 -24.64
C GLU A 178 -2.32 -7.96 -25.75
N ASP A 179 -3.21 -8.34 -26.68
CA ASP A 179 -2.87 -9.23 -27.80
C ASP A 179 -1.89 -8.58 -28.80
N GLU A 180 -0.76 -9.26 -29.02
CA GLU A 180 0.31 -8.82 -29.92
C GLU A 180 -0.09 -8.91 -31.40
N GLY A 181 -0.98 -9.83 -31.78
CA GLY A 181 -1.30 -10.11 -33.19
C GLY A 181 -1.80 -8.88 -33.98
N PRO A 182 -2.81 -8.14 -33.49
CA PRO A 182 -3.28 -6.90 -34.10
C PRO A 182 -2.18 -5.81 -34.14
N LEU A 183 -1.37 -5.70 -33.10
CA LEU A 183 -0.29 -4.71 -33.00
C LEU A 183 0.83 -4.97 -34.02
N ILE A 184 1.24 -6.22 -34.19
CA ILE A 184 2.21 -6.65 -35.23
C ILE A 184 1.68 -6.30 -36.63
N SER A 185 0.40 -6.61 -36.88
CA SER A 185 -0.26 -6.35 -38.17
C SER A 185 -0.34 -4.85 -38.48
N LEU A 186 -0.60 -4.04 -37.45
CA LEU A 186 -0.57 -2.58 -37.54
C LEU A 186 0.84 -2.04 -37.79
N CYS A 187 1.87 -2.61 -37.16
CA CYS A 187 3.27 -2.21 -37.38
C CYS A 187 3.67 -2.38 -38.85
N TYR A 188 3.38 -3.52 -39.47
CA TYR A 188 3.61 -3.74 -40.89
C TYR A 188 2.80 -2.77 -41.77
N SER A 189 1.54 -2.50 -41.41
CA SER A 189 0.68 -1.54 -42.11
C SER A 189 1.21 -0.10 -42.07
N LEU A 190 1.97 0.27 -41.03
CA LEU A 190 2.65 1.57 -40.88
C LEU A 190 4.05 1.62 -41.52
N GLY A 191 4.44 0.57 -42.26
CA GLY A 191 5.65 0.52 -43.07
C GLY A 191 6.89 -0.02 -42.35
N VAL A 192 6.73 -0.90 -41.36
CA VAL A 192 7.84 -1.70 -40.83
C VAL A 192 8.24 -2.75 -41.87
N GLU A 193 9.53 -2.84 -42.19
CA GLU A 193 10.09 -3.85 -43.10
C GLU A 193 10.43 -5.12 -42.28
N ASP A 194 9.90 -6.28 -42.67
CA ASP A 194 10.01 -7.57 -41.94
C ASP A 194 11.46 -8.05 -41.80
N LEU A 195 11.85 -8.43 -40.58
CA LEU A 195 13.17 -8.95 -40.23
C LEU A 195 13.62 -10.15 -41.08
N GLU A 196 12.70 -11.04 -41.50
CA GLU A 196 13.07 -12.23 -42.27
C GLU A 196 13.56 -11.90 -43.69
N LEU A 197 13.09 -10.79 -44.27
CA LEU A 197 13.46 -10.33 -45.61
C LEU A 197 14.80 -9.59 -45.66
N LEU A 198 15.26 -9.07 -44.52
CA LEU A 198 16.38 -8.12 -44.45
C LEU A 198 17.75 -8.78 -44.37
N SER A 199 18.72 -8.24 -45.12
CA SER A 199 20.14 -8.58 -44.96
C SER A 199 20.76 -7.89 -43.73
N GLY A 200 21.93 -8.37 -43.29
CA GLY A 200 22.65 -7.74 -42.18
C GLY A 200 23.12 -6.31 -42.47
N GLU A 201 23.42 -5.99 -43.73
CA GLU A 201 23.78 -4.63 -44.17
C GLU A 201 22.55 -3.72 -44.19
N GLU A 202 21.41 -4.25 -44.65
CA GLU A 202 20.13 -3.53 -44.70
C GLU A 202 19.57 -3.22 -43.30
N LEU A 203 19.83 -4.10 -42.33
CA LEU A 203 19.46 -3.88 -40.93
C LEU A 203 20.23 -2.69 -40.32
N HIS A 204 21.47 -2.47 -40.77
CA HIS A 204 22.42 -1.49 -40.26
C HIS A 204 22.64 -0.28 -41.20
N THR A 205 21.75 -0.07 -42.17
CA THR A 205 21.75 1.12 -43.04
C THR A 205 21.61 2.39 -42.18
N PRO A 206 22.33 3.49 -42.47
CA PRO A 206 22.13 4.76 -41.77
C PRO A 206 20.66 5.22 -41.80
N ASN A 207 20.21 5.78 -40.69
CA ASN A 207 18.80 6.16 -40.42
C ASN A 207 17.79 4.99 -40.38
N SER A 208 18.25 3.75 -40.22
CA SER A 208 17.42 2.59 -39.86
C SER A 208 17.23 2.50 -38.34
N PHE A 209 16.00 2.31 -37.88
CA PHE A 209 15.66 2.02 -36.48
C PHE A 209 15.03 0.64 -36.36
N LEU A 210 15.49 -0.17 -35.41
CA LEU A 210 14.88 -1.47 -35.11
C LEU A 210 13.54 -1.30 -34.40
N VAL A 211 12.51 -2.02 -34.81
CA VAL A 211 11.21 -2.02 -34.13
C VAL A 211 11.10 -3.28 -33.28
N ILE A 212 10.90 -3.10 -31.98
CA ILE A 212 10.93 -4.16 -30.97
C ILE A 212 9.60 -4.14 -30.19
N LEU A 213 8.83 -5.24 -30.25
CA LEU A 213 7.58 -5.42 -29.50
C LEU A 213 7.79 -6.45 -28.39
N ASN A 214 7.59 -6.08 -27.12
CA ASN A 214 7.77 -6.97 -25.96
C ASN A 214 9.12 -7.73 -25.93
N GLY A 215 10.16 -7.13 -26.50
CA GLY A 215 11.48 -7.72 -26.68
C GLY A 215 11.71 -8.48 -27.99
N LEU A 216 10.66 -8.81 -28.76
CA LEU A 216 10.77 -9.41 -30.09
C LEU A 216 11.12 -8.37 -31.14
N ILE A 217 12.17 -8.61 -31.94
CA ILE A 217 12.54 -7.76 -33.07
C ILE A 217 11.59 -8.08 -34.23
N LEU A 218 10.71 -7.15 -34.59
CA LEU A 218 9.78 -7.32 -35.72
C LEU A 218 10.43 -6.99 -37.07
N GLY A 219 11.35 -6.03 -37.08
CA GLY A 219 11.88 -5.48 -38.33
C GLY A 219 12.55 -4.13 -38.14
N LYS A 220 12.62 -3.34 -39.22
CA LYS A 220 13.16 -1.97 -39.20
C LYS A 220 12.19 -0.93 -39.74
N HIS A 221 12.40 0.33 -39.39
CA HIS A 221 11.68 1.49 -39.93
C HIS A 221 12.62 2.67 -40.20
N ARG A 222 12.38 3.43 -41.28
CA ARG A 222 13.25 4.53 -41.73
C ARG A 222 12.89 5.91 -41.14
N ARG A 223 11.73 6.05 -40.50
CA ARG A 223 11.19 7.31 -39.97
C ARG A 223 10.55 7.08 -38.59
N PRO A 224 11.34 6.77 -37.54
CA PRO A 224 10.84 6.32 -36.24
C PRO A 224 9.88 7.33 -35.58
N GLN A 225 10.18 8.62 -35.65
CA GLN A 225 9.33 9.67 -35.08
C GLN A 225 7.95 9.75 -35.75
N HIS A 226 7.90 9.56 -37.08
CA HIS A 226 6.62 9.52 -37.80
C HIS A 226 5.80 8.28 -37.41
N PHE A 227 6.46 7.12 -37.25
CA PHE A 227 5.84 5.89 -36.79
C PHE A 227 5.31 6.01 -35.35
N ALA A 228 6.12 6.52 -34.42
CA ALA A 228 5.72 6.69 -33.03
C ALA A 228 4.57 7.70 -32.87
N VAL A 229 4.60 8.82 -33.60
CA VAL A 229 3.48 9.78 -33.63
C VAL A 229 2.22 9.17 -34.25
N ALA A 230 2.33 8.31 -35.28
CA ALA A 230 1.18 7.61 -35.85
C ALA A 230 0.56 6.62 -34.84
N MET A 231 1.37 5.79 -34.18
CA MET A 231 0.91 4.87 -33.13
C MET A 231 0.25 5.61 -31.96
N ARG A 232 0.89 6.66 -31.42
CA ARG A 232 0.30 7.49 -30.35
C ARG A 232 -1.01 8.15 -30.78
N LYS A 233 -1.14 8.60 -32.03
CA LYS A 233 -2.41 9.12 -32.57
C LYS A 233 -3.51 8.05 -32.64
N LEU A 234 -3.17 6.80 -32.96
CA LEU A 234 -4.12 5.69 -32.96
C LEU A 234 -4.56 5.30 -31.54
N ARG A 235 -3.64 5.34 -30.56
CA ARG A 235 -3.97 5.20 -29.12
C ARG A 235 -4.94 6.30 -28.67
N ARG A 236 -4.62 7.57 -28.92
CA ARG A 236 -5.45 8.75 -28.60
C ARG A 236 -6.79 8.81 -29.35
N ALA A 237 -7.02 7.93 -30.33
CA ALA A 237 -8.28 7.78 -31.06
C ALA A 237 -9.03 6.48 -30.68
N GLY A 238 -8.59 5.77 -29.63
CA GLY A 238 -9.18 4.51 -29.16
C GLY A 238 -9.09 3.35 -30.17
N LYS A 239 -8.07 3.34 -31.04
CA LYS A 239 -7.83 2.27 -32.03
C LYS A 239 -6.72 1.30 -31.62
N VAL A 240 -5.86 1.73 -30.70
CA VAL A 240 -4.84 0.94 -30.01
C VAL A 240 -5.13 1.08 -28.52
N GLY A 241 -4.85 0.04 -27.74
CA GLY A 241 -5.12 0.05 -26.31
C GLY A 241 -4.36 1.15 -25.57
N GLU A 242 -4.99 1.67 -24.50
CA GLU A 242 -4.52 2.82 -23.73
C GLU A 242 -3.21 2.57 -22.97
N PHE A 243 -2.88 1.30 -22.71
CA PHE A 243 -1.65 0.88 -22.03
C PHE A 243 -0.49 0.54 -22.97
N VAL A 244 -0.71 0.55 -24.30
CA VAL A 244 0.36 0.31 -25.27
C VAL A 244 1.32 1.49 -25.26
N SER A 245 2.53 1.26 -24.79
CA SER A 245 3.61 2.26 -24.75
C SER A 245 4.41 2.22 -26.04
N VAL A 246 4.85 3.39 -26.51
CA VAL A 246 5.75 3.53 -27.65
C VAL A 246 6.88 4.47 -27.29
N PHE A 247 8.10 3.95 -27.19
CA PHE A 247 9.31 4.69 -26.80
C PHE A 247 10.34 4.67 -27.93
N VAL A 248 10.79 5.84 -28.38
CA VAL A 248 11.88 5.98 -29.35
C VAL A 248 13.18 6.25 -28.60
N ASN A 249 14.16 5.36 -28.74
CA ASN A 249 15.49 5.51 -28.16
C ASN A 249 16.45 6.15 -29.18
N GLU A 250 16.83 7.41 -28.92
CA GLU A 250 17.78 8.18 -29.74
C GLU A 250 19.10 8.47 -28.99
N LYS A 251 19.33 7.86 -27.82
CA LYS A 251 20.39 8.21 -26.84
C LYS A 251 21.85 8.20 -27.35
N GLN A 252 22.12 7.78 -28.59
CA GLN A 252 23.46 7.76 -29.19
C GLN A 252 23.76 8.90 -30.19
N LEU A 253 22.80 9.78 -30.56
CA LEU A 253 23.10 10.85 -31.54
C LEU A 253 24.01 11.97 -31.02
N ASN A 254 24.05 12.24 -29.71
CA ASN A 254 24.62 13.48 -29.15
C ASN A 254 26.07 13.36 -28.59
N LYS A 255 26.80 12.28 -28.88
CA LYS A 255 28.24 12.20 -28.56
C LYS A 255 29.04 12.12 -29.87
N SER A 256 29.78 13.20 -30.15
CA SER A 256 30.74 13.27 -31.25
C SER A 256 31.75 12.12 -31.20
N VAL A 257 32.26 11.75 -32.39
CA VAL A 257 33.23 10.67 -32.68
C VAL A 257 32.59 9.29 -32.97
N VAL A 258 32.48 9.02 -34.27
CA VAL A 258 32.49 7.69 -34.94
C VAL A 258 31.44 6.65 -34.52
N VAL A 259 30.34 6.65 -35.30
CA VAL A 259 29.66 5.44 -35.84
C VAL A 259 29.48 4.25 -34.89
N VAL A 260 28.42 4.30 -34.07
CA VAL A 260 27.84 3.11 -33.40
C VAL A 260 26.32 3.09 -33.60
N TYR A 261 25.86 2.43 -34.66
CA TYR A 261 24.42 2.32 -35.02
C TYR A 261 23.64 1.30 -34.17
N ALA A 262 24.01 1.08 -32.90
CA ALA A 262 23.51 -0.06 -32.12
C ALA A 262 22.32 0.24 -31.20
N GLY A 263 22.07 1.52 -30.89
CA GLY A 263 21.03 1.96 -29.94
C GLY A 263 19.74 2.50 -30.56
N LEU A 264 19.66 2.63 -31.88
CA LEU A 264 18.52 3.23 -32.59
C LEU A 264 17.34 2.24 -32.67
N CYS A 265 16.45 2.31 -31.67
CA CYS A 265 15.32 1.39 -31.53
C CYS A 265 14.02 2.14 -31.25
N VAL A 266 12.91 1.65 -31.80
CA VAL A 266 11.55 1.95 -31.34
C VAL A 266 11.07 0.74 -30.54
N TYR A 267 10.85 0.94 -29.25
CA TYR A 267 10.26 -0.05 -28.37
C TYR A 267 8.75 0.16 -28.34
N ILE A 268 8.01 -0.94 -28.46
CA ILE A 268 6.57 -1.03 -28.28
C ILE A 268 6.35 -2.03 -27.14
N ALA A 269 5.55 -1.65 -26.15
CA ALA A 269 5.26 -2.49 -25.00
C ALA A 269 3.74 -2.63 -24.82
N SER A 270 3.26 -3.87 -24.94
CA SER A 270 1.86 -4.29 -24.69
C SER A 270 1.76 -5.31 -23.56
N ASP A 271 2.87 -5.57 -22.87
CA ASP A 271 2.97 -6.48 -21.74
C ASP A 271 2.35 -5.89 -20.45
N GLY A 272 1.82 -6.79 -19.62
CA GLY A 272 1.28 -6.54 -18.30
C GLY A 272 2.36 -6.32 -17.24
N GLY A 273 1.97 -5.78 -16.09
CA GLY A 273 2.86 -5.55 -14.96
C GLY A 273 3.80 -4.35 -15.12
N ARG A 274 3.69 -3.54 -16.17
CA ARG A 274 4.34 -2.22 -16.23
C ARG A 274 3.63 -1.25 -15.30
N VAL A 275 4.36 -0.29 -14.74
CA VAL A 275 3.78 0.86 -14.05
C VAL A 275 3.67 2.03 -15.01
N CYS A 276 2.50 2.66 -15.01
CA CYS A 276 2.19 3.84 -15.80
C CYS A 276 1.40 4.85 -14.96
N ARG A 277 1.38 6.10 -15.39
CA ARG A 277 0.60 7.17 -14.75
C ARG A 277 -0.11 8.03 -15.82
N PRO A 278 -1.33 8.53 -15.56
CA PRO A 278 -2.04 9.35 -16.51
C PRO A 278 -1.59 10.80 -16.42
N LEU A 279 -1.31 11.43 -17.56
CA LEU A 279 -0.99 12.86 -17.67
C LEU A 279 -1.94 13.57 -18.63
N VAL A 280 -2.11 14.87 -18.45
CA VAL A 280 -2.86 15.72 -19.39
C VAL A 280 -2.02 15.92 -20.65
N ILE A 281 -2.61 15.70 -21.82
CA ILE A 281 -1.93 15.93 -23.10
C ILE A 281 -1.90 17.44 -23.39
N ALA A 282 -0.72 17.95 -23.72
CA ALA A 282 -0.51 19.33 -24.16
C ALA A 282 -0.09 19.38 -25.63
N ASP A 283 -0.88 20.06 -26.46
CA ASP A 283 -0.50 20.34 -27.84
C ASP A 283 0.26 21.68 -27.88
N LYS A 284 1.59 21.62 -27.98
CA LYS A 284 2.50 22.78 -27.93
C LYS A 284 2.37 23.60 -26.64
N GLY A 285 2.39 22.93 -25.49
CA GLY A 285 2.17 23.56 -24.18
C GLY A 285 0.71 23.92 -23.86
N ILE A 286 -0.21 23.85 -24.82
CA ILE A 286 -1.63 24.14 -24.56
C ILE A 286 -2.33 22.85 -24.12
N SER A 287 -2.76 22.82 -22.86
CA SER A 287 -3.61 21.77 -22.27
C SER A 287 -4.81 21.45 -23.16
N ARG A 288 -5.06 20.17 -23.48
CA ARG A 288 -6.26 19.72 -24.20
C ARG A 288 -7.52 19.77 -23.36
N ILE A 289 -7.39 19.69 -22.04
CA ILE A 289 -8.51 19.88 -21.12
C ILE A 289 -8.88 21.37 -21.17
N LYS A 290 -10.18 21.64 -21.13
CA LYS A 290 -10.78 22.98 -21.20
C LYS A 290 -11.86 23.09 -20.14
N GLU A 291 -12.22 24.31 -19.77
CA GLU A 291 -13.22 24.57 -18.74
C GLU A 291 -14.55 23.84 -18.97
N HIS A 292 -15.02 23.76 -20.23
CA HIS A 292 -16.24 23.00 -20.56
C HIS A 292 -16.09 21.49 -20.32
N HIS A 293 -14.92 20.89 -20.57
CA HIS A 293 -14.65 19.49 -20.22
C HIS A 293 -14.74 19.26 -18.70
N MET A 294 -14.21 20.20 -17.91
CA MET A 294 -14.28 20.13 -16.45
C MET A 294 -15.71 20.34 -15.93
N LYS A 295 -16.49 21.20 -16.58
CA LYS A 295 -17.91 21.36 -16.28
C LYS A 295 -18.71 20.10 -16.61
N GLU A 296 -18.52 19.50 -17.77
CA GLU A 296 -19.16 18.24 -18.15
C GLU A 296 -18.77 17.07 -17.23
N LEU A 297 -17.56 17.07 -16.67
CA LEU A 297 -17.13 16.13 -15.64
C LEU A 297 -17.83 16.36 -14.30
N LEU A 298 -17.97 17.63 -13.87
CA LEU A 298 -18.69 18.01 -12.64
C LEU A 298 -20.20 17.73 -12.72
N ASP A 299 -20.81 17.98 -13.89
CA ASP A 299 -22.21 17.69 -14.19
C ASP A 299 -22.47 16.18 -14.39
N GLY A 300 -21.43 15.34 -14.36
CA GLY A 300 -21.52 13.87 -14.50
C GLY A 300 -21.81 13.39 -15.94
N VAL A 301 -21.65 14.26 -16.94
CA VAL A 301 -21.89 13.98 -18.37
C VAL A 301 -20.72 13.20 -18.99
N ARG A 302 -19.49 13.43 -18.52
CA ARG A 302 -18.30 12.65 -18.91
C ARG A 302 -17.68 11.94 -17.72
N SER A 303 -17.08 10.78 -17.99
CA SER A 303 -16.24 10.03 -17.06
C SER A 303 -14.73 10.23 -17.36
N PHE A 304 -13.87 9.71 -16.48
CA PHE A 304 -12.43 9.67 -16.72
C PHE A 304 -12.08 8.85 -17.98
N ASP A 305 -12.78 7.74 -18.21
CA ASP A 305 -12.58 6.88 -19.38
C ASP A 305 -12.91 7.62 -20.69
N ASP A 306 -13.84 8.57 -20.66
CA ASP A 306 -14.16 9.40 -21.82
C ASP A 306 -13.04 10.42 -22.10
N PHE A 307 -12.31 10.89 -21.07
CA PHE A 307 -11.13 11.74 -21.26
C PHE A 307 -9.97 10.97 -21.91
N LEU A 308 -9.83 9.67 -21.62
CA LEU A 308 -8.89 8.76 -22.31
C LEU A 308 -9.33 8.52 -23.77
N ARG A 309 -10.59 8.13 -23.99
CA ARG A 309 -11.14 7.85 -25.34
C ARG A 309 -11.11 9.05 -26.28
N HIS A 310 -11.28 10.26 -25.75
CA HIS A 310 -11.18 11.51 -26.51
C HIS A 310 -9.75 12.05 -26.65
N GLY A 311 -8.74 11.35 -26.09
CA GLY A 311 -7.35 11.76 -26.20
C GLY A 311 -7.06 13.12 -25.54
N LEU A 312 -7.65 13.35 -24.36
CA LEU A 312 -7.38 14.50 -23.48
C LEU A 312 -6.31 14.15 -22.42
N ILE A 313 -6.36 12.90 -21.94
CA ILE A 313 -5.42 12.29 -21.01
C ILE A 313 -4.84 11.05 -21.69
N GLU A 314 -3.58 10.69 -21.41
CA GLU A 314 -3.06 9.36 -21.73
C GLU A 314 -2.17 8.81 -20.62
N TYR A 315 -2.10 7.47 -20.53
CA TYR A 315 -1.15 6.78 -19.66
C TYR A 315 0.23 6.75 -20.30
N LEU A 316 1.24 7.12 -19.51
CA LEU A 316 2.64 7.02 -19.88
C LEU A 316 3.32 6.03 -18.94
N ASP A 317 4.08 5.09 -19.50
CA ASP A 317 5.00 4.27 -18.73
C ASP A 317 6.38 4.92 -18.64
N VAL A 318 7.17 4.40 -17.71
CA VAL A 318 8.52 4.88 -17.40
C VAL A 318 9.46 4.96 -18.63
N ASN A 319 9.20 4.18 -19.67
CA ASN A 319 9.99 4.22 -20.90
C ASN A 319 9.54 5.38 -21.80
N GLU A 320 8.22 5.53 -22.01
CA GLU A 320 7.66 6.61 -22.84
C GLU A 320 7.87 7.99 -22.20
N GLU A 321 7.93 8.09 -20.88
CA GLU A 321 8.30 9.32 -20.16
C GLU A 321 9.66 9.89 -20.59
N ASN A 322 10.63 9.07 -21.05
CA ASN A 322 11.89 9.60 -21.60
C ASN A 322 11.71 10.40 -22.90
N ASN A 323 10.56 10.30 -23.57
CA ASN A 323 10.20 11.09 -24.75
C ASN A 323 9.27 12.27 -24.42
N ALA A 324 8.88 12.44 -23.16
CA ALA A 324 7.96 13.48 -22.72
C ALA A 324 8.70 14.64 -22.04
N LEU A 325 8.35 15.87 -22.40
CA LEU A 325 8.56 17.04 -21.56
C LEU A 325 7.27 17.32 -20.80
N ILE A 326 7.33 17.26 -19.47
CA ILE A 326 6.18 17.36 -18.56
C ILE A 326 6.30 18.66 -17.75
N ALA A 327 5.31 19.54 -17.81
CA ALA A 327 5.22 20.72 -16.94
C ALA A 327 4.47 20.38 -15.64
N LEU A 328 4.88 20.97 -14.51
CA LEU A 328 4.25 20.74 -13.20
C LEU A 328 2.93 21.50 -13.04
N TYR A 329 2.82 22.68 -13.65
CA TYR A 329 1.63 23.52 -13.66
C TYR A 329 1.36 24.06 -15.07
N GLU A 330 0.10 24.32 -15.42
CA GLU A 330 -0.27 24.86 -16.74
C GLU A 330 0.43 26.19 -17.05
N GLY A 331 0.70 27.03 -16.03
CA GLY A 331 1.39 28.32 -16.18
C GLY A 331 2.88 28.22 -16.47
N GLU A 332 3.50 27.04 -16.34
CA GLU A 332 4.92 26.79 -16.64
C GLU A 332 5.14 26.10 -17.99
N ALA A 333 4.06 25.80 -18.73
CA ALA A 333 4.13 25.07 -19.99
C ALA A 333 4.79 25.90 -21.12
N THR A 334 5.78 25.32 -21.79
CA THR A 334 6.46 25.89 -22.95
C THR A 334 5.90 25.30 -24.25
N PRO A 335 6.18 25.88 -25.43
CA PRO A 335 5.77 25.30 -26.72
C PRO A 335 6.31 23.88 -26.98
N ASP A 336 7.37 23.47 -26.28
CA ASP A 336 7.95 22.13 -26.36
C ASP A 336 7.33 21.15 -25.33
N THR A 337 6.52 21.64 -24.39
CA THR A 337 5.83 20.82 -23.40
C THR A 337 4.81 19.90 -24.08
N THR A 338 4.98 18.61 -23.83
CA THR A 338 4.16 17.52 -24.40
C THR A 338 2.99 17.12 -23.50
N HIS A 339 3.18 17.26 -22.19
CA HIS A 339 2.25 16.80 -21.16
C HIS A 339 2.28 17.76 -19.97
N ILE A 340 1.20 17.76 -19.20
CA ILE A 340 1.09 18.54 -17.95
C ILE A 340 0.68 17.56 -16.83
N GLU A 341 1.33 17.72 -15.68
CA GLU A 341 1.03 16.99 -14.45
C GLU A 341 -0.41 17.31 -14.00
N ILE A 342 -1.19 16.30 -13.59
CA ILE A 342 -2.57 16.54 -13.15
C ILE A 342 -2.59 17.33 -11.83
N GLU A 343 -1.71 16.97 -10.90
CA GLU A 343 -1.40 17.75 -9.69
C GLU A 343 -0.12 17.16 -9.03
N PRO A 344 0.84 17.99 -8.56
CA PRO A 344 2.13 17.47 -8.07
C PRO A 344 2.07 16.59 -6.80
N PHE A 345 1.03 16.68 -5.95
CA PHE A 345 0.94 15.83 -4.75
C PHE A 345 0.76 14.34 -5.05
N THR A 346 0.39 13.99 -6.29
CA THR A 346 0.07 12.63 -6.73
C THR A 346 1.29 11.69 -6.71
N ILE A 347 2.51 12.24 -6.65
CA ILE A 347 3.76 11.52 -6.38
C ILE A 347 3.78 10.81 -5.02
N LEU A 348 3.01 11.31 -4.05
CA LEU A 348 2.89 10.69 -2.74
C LEU A 348 1.96 9.47 -2.82
N GLY A 349 2.19 8.48 -1.97
CA GLY A 349 1.27 7.38 -1.76
C GLY A 349 0.22 7.73 -0.71
N VAL A 350 -0.78 6.86 -0.55
CA VAL A 350 -1.94 7.04 0.35
C VAL A 350 -1.53 7.52 1.75
N CYS A 351 -0.55 6.87 2.38
CA CYS A 351 -0.12 7.20 3.74
C CYS A 351 0.68 8.52 3.82
N ALA A 352 1.50 8.82 2.81
CA ALA A 352 2.29 10.04 2.76
C ALA A 352 1.43 11.28 2.47
N GLY A 353 0.35 11.15 1.71
CA GLY A 353 -0.58 12.24 1.43
C GLY A 353 -1.49 12.64 2.61
N LEU A 354 -1.53 11.87 3.70
CA LEU A 354 -2.21 12.28 4.95
C LEU A 354 -1.42 13.32 5.76
N ILE A 355 -0.13 13.47 5.47
CA ILE A 355 0.79 14.41 6.11
C ILE A 355 0.48 15.80 5.57
N PRO A 356 0.14 16.79 6.43
CA PRO A 356 0.02 18.17 5.98
C PRO A 356 1.41 18.78 5.75
N TYR A 357 1.55 19.63 4.72
CA TYR A 357 2.79 20.32 4.35
C TYR A 357 4.06 19.43 4.41
N PRO A 358 4.08 18.24 3.76
CA PRO A 358 5.20 17.30 3.86
C PRO A 358 6.48 17.87 3.25
N HIS A 359 6.37 18.78 2.28
CA HIS A 359 7.48 19.52 1.67
C HIS A 359 8.16 20.52 2.60
N HIS A 360 7.53 20.90 3.71
CA HIS A 360 8.14 21.70 4.78
C HIS A 360 8.79 20.86 5.90
N ASN A 361 8.78 19.52 5.78
CA ASN A 361 9.42 18.63 6.75
C ASN A 361 10.71 18.03 6.19
N GLN A 362 11.65 17.69 7.07
CA GLN A 362 12.79 16.87 6.70
C GLN A 362 12.33 15.48 6.22
N SER A 363 12.79 15.04 5.04
CA SER A 363 12.40 13.76 4.39
C SER A 363 12.23 12.54 5.34
N PRO A 364 13.19 12.17 6.22
CA PRO A 364 13.03 11.02 7.11
C PRO A 364 11.83 11.13 8.08
N ARG A 365 11.39 12.35 8.44
CA ARG A 365 10.19 12.54 9.29
C ARG A 365 8.91 12.12 8.57
N ASN A 366 8.83 12.35 7.26
CA ASN A 366 7.71 11.90 6.45
C ASN A 366 7.70 10.37 6.33
N THR A 367 8.87 9.73 6.20
CA THR A 367 9.00 8.25 6.23
C THR A 367 8.60 7.66 7.57
N TYR A 368 9.08 8.20 8.69
CA TYR A 368 8.66 7.79 10.03
C TYR A 368 7.14 7.93 10.20
N GLN A 369 6.55 9.02 9.68
CA GLN A 369 5.11 9.19 9.73
C GLN A 369 4.33 8.14 8.92
N CYS A 370 4.83 7.73 7.74
CA CYS A 370 4.20 6.67 6.96
C CYS A 370 4.16 5.34 7.74
N ALA A 371 5.22 5.02 8.48
CA ALA A 371 5.28 3.84 9.34
C ALA A 371 4.41 3.96 10.60
N MET A 372 4.35 5.15 11.22
CA MET A 372 3.55 5.43 12.43
C MET A 372 2.04 5.50 12.12
N GLY A 373 1.62 6.12 11.01
CA GLY A 373 0.22 6.24 10.63
C GLY A 373 -0.45 4.88 10.38
N LYS A 374 0.31 3.87 9.93
CA LYS A 374 -0.16 2.48 9.78
C LYS A 374 -0.43 1.79 11.14
N GLN A 375 0.00 2.38 12.26
CA GLN A 375 -0.21 1.91 13.64
C GLN A 375 -1.30 2.69 14.39
N ALA A 376 -1.87 3.74 13.79
CA ALA A 376 -2.92 4.54 14.42
C ALA A 376 -4.17 3.71 14.74
N MET A 377 -4.82 3.98 15.87
CA MET A 377 -6.07 3.34 16.29
C MET A 377 -7.28 4.16 15.82
N GLY A 378 -8.34 3.52 15.36
CA GLY A 378 -9.46 4.27 14.77
C GLY A 378 -10.57 3.41 14.20
N ASN A 379 -11.42 4.05 13.41
CA ASN A 379 -12.43 3.32 12.65
C ASN A 379 -11.78 2.57 11.48
N ILE A 380 -12.25 1.35 11.23
CA ILE A 380 -11.76 0.47 10.16
C ILE A 380 -12.81 0.35 9.05
N ALA A 381 -14.09 0.22 9.42
CA ALA A 381 -15.21 0.11 8.48
C ALA A 381 -16.55 0.38 9.20
N TYR A 382 -17.59 0.78 8.47
CA TYR A 382 -18.93 0.97 9.06
C TYR A 382 -19.50 -0.30 9.71
N ASN A 383 -19.18 -1.48 9.18
CA ASN A 383 -19.61 -2.76 9.77
C ASN A 383 -18.69 -3.27 10.89
N GLN A 384 -17.71 -2.48 11.37
CA GLN A 384 -16.73 -2.92 12.37
C GLN A 384 -17.36 -3.51 13.63
N LEU A 385 -18.48 -2.92 14.11
CA LEU A 385 -19.20 -3.43 15.26
C LEU A 385 -19.80 -4.82 14.99
N SER A 386 -20.21 -5.13 13.76
CA SER A 386 -20.79 -6.44 13.39
C SER A 386 -19.75 -7.56 13.22
N ARG A 387 -18.45 -7.25 13.31
CA ARG A 387 -17.36 -8.19 13.01
C ARG A 387 -16.81 -8.86 14.26
N MET A 388 -16.25 -10.07 14.07
CA MET A 388 -15.48 -10.80 15.09
C MET A 388 -14.05 -11.02 14.59
N ASP A 389 -13.26 -9.95 14.54
CA ASP A 389 -11.83 -10.01 14.24
C ASP A 389 -11.02 -10.42 15.49
N THR A 390 -9.79 -10.92 15.31
CA THR A 390 -8.98 -11.46 16.41
C THR A 390 -8.68 -10.42 17.49
N LEU A 391 -8.31 -9.20 17.06
CA LEU A 391 -8.05 -8.05 17.91
C LEU A 391 -8.37 -6.78 17.11
N LEU A 392 -9.05 -5.83 17.73
CA LEU A 392 -9.55 -4.59 17.14
C LEU A 392 -9.33 -3.45 18.15
N TYR A 393 -8.77 -2.33 17.69
CA TYR A 393 -8.59 -1.12 18.50
C TYR A 393 -9.42 0.02 17.91
N LEU A 394 -10.57 0.31 18.53
CA LEU A 394 -11.46 1.39 18.09
C LEU A 394 -11.27 2.62 18.99
N LEU A 395 -11.14 3.79 18.39
CA LEU A 395 -11.18 5.06 19.12
C LEU A 395 -12.64 5.40 19.47
N VAL A 396 -12.94 5.86 20.70
CA VAL A 396 -14.33 6.13 21.12
C VAL A 396 -14.92 7.34 20.39
N HIS A 397 -14.13 8.40 20.22
CA HIS A 397 -14.55 9.65 19.57
C HIS A 397 -13.55 10.09 18.49
N PRO A 398 -13.47 9.39 17.34
CA PRO A 398 -12.64 9.81 16.22
C PRO A 398 -13.15 11.14 15.65
N GLN A 399 -12.23 12.01 15.23
CA GLN A 399 -12.55 13.33 14.67
C GLN A 399 -11.94 13.49 13.27
N ARG A 400 -12.55 14.34 12.44
CA ARG A 400 -11.92 14.84 11.20
C ARG A 400 -10.80 15.82 11.59
N PRO A 401 -9.58 15.73 11.02
CA PRO A 401 -8.52 16.69 11.30
C PRO A 401 -8.91 18.10 10.81
N LEU A 402 -8.59 19.13 11.59
CA LEU A 402 -8.91 20.53 11.27
C LEU A 402 -8.16 21.04 10.02
N LEU A 403 -6.90 20.64 9.87
CA LEU A 403 -6.11 20.87 8.66
C LEU A 403 -6.15 19.59 7.80
N THR A 404 -6.85 19.67 6.67
CA THR A 404 -7.05 18.55 5.74
C THR A 404 -6.09 18.59 4.55
N THR A 405 -6.00 17.50 3.80
CA THR A 405 -5.32 17.42 2.52
C THR A 405 -6.31 16.87 1.49
N ARG A 406 -6.12 17.16 0.20
CA ARG A 406 -6.99 16.57 -0.85
C ARG A 406 -6.96 15.04 -0.83
N THR A 407 -5.82 14.44 -0.51
CA THR A 407 -5.70 12.98 -0.32
C THR A 407 -6.62 12.43 0.77
N ILE A 408 -6.84 13.14 1.88
CA ILE A 408 -7.77 12.70 2.94
C ILE A 408 -9.19 12.56 2.39
N GLU A 409 -9.63 13.47 1.53
CA GLU A 409 -10.97 13.48 0.94
C GLU A 409 -11.10 12.43 -0.17
N LEU A 410 -10.11 12.33 -1.07
CA LEU A 410 -10.04 11.33 -2.14
C LEU A 410 -10.05 9.89 -1.61
N VAL A 411 -9.42 9.65 -0.46
CA VAL A 411 -9.33 8.34 0.20
C VAL A 411 -10.54 8.06 1.12
N GLY A 412 -11.36 9.09 1.44
CA GLY A 412 -12.45 8.98 2.40
C GLY A 412 -11.99 8.83 3.86
N TYR A 413 -10.76 9.25 4.18
CA TYR A 413 -10.21 9.22 5.54
C TYR A 413 -10.88 10.24 6.47
N ASP A 414 -11.56 11.25 5.91
CA ASP A 414 -12.42 12.17 6.65
C ASP A 414 -13.65 11.47 7.29
N LYS A 415 -14.15 10.40 6.65
CA LYS A 415 -15.30 9.61 7.10
C LYS A 415 -14.92 8.49 8.07
N LEU A 416 -13.71 7.93 7.94
CA LEU A 416 -13.17 6.84 8.76
C LEU A 416 -11.83 7.23 9.42
N GLY A 417 -11.83 8.38 10.10
CA GLY A 417 -10.64 8.92 10.78
C GLY A 417 -10.12 8.03 11.93
N ALA A 418 -8.83 8.16 12.20
CA ALA A 418 -8.10 7.39 13.22
C ALA A 418 -7.31 8.27 14.20
N GLY A 419 -7.89 9.40 14.62
CA GLY A 419 -7.28 10.34 15.56
C GLY A 419 -8.28 11.36 16.13
N GLN A 420 -7.75 12.31 16.91
CA GLN A 420 -8.50 13.39 17.56
C GLN A 420 -7.76 14.73 17.38
N ASN A 421 -8.48 15.83 17.31
CA ASN A 421 -7.85 17.14 17.45
C ASN A 421 -7.55 17.41 18.94
N ALA A 422 -6.36 17.90 19.24
CA ALA A 422 -5.83 18.10 20.58
C ALA A 422 -5.28 19.52 20.72
N THR A 423 -5.59 20.20 21.81
CA THR A 423 -5.05 21.52 22.12
C THR A 423 -3.65 21.34 22.71
N VAL A 424 -2.61 21.79 21.99
CA VAL A 424 -1.22 21.54 22.38
C VAL A 424 -0.56 22.80 22.93
N ALA A 425 0.16 22.66 24.04
CA ALA A 425 1.12 23.64 24.52
C ALA A 425 2.54 23.27 24.08
N VAL A 426 3.34 24.25 23.67
CA VAL A 426 4.77 24.07 23.38
C VAL A 426 5.58 24.87 24.40
N MET A 427 5.88 24.24 25.53
CA MET A 427 6.65 24.83 26.63
C MET A 427 7.26 23.72 27.50
N SER A 428 8.32 24.03 28.22
CA SER A 428 8.88 23.11 29.22
C SER A 428 8.03 23.12 30.50
N TYR A 429 7.71 21.96 31.05
CA TYR A 429 6.82 21.84 32.22
C TYR A 429 7.31 20.78 33.21
N SER A 430 7.81 21.26 34.35
CA SER A 430 8.22 20.45 35.51
C SER A 430 9.23 19.31 35.24
N GLY A 431 9.91 19.30 34.08
CA GLY A 431 10.92 18.31 33.72
C GLY A 431 10.39 16.93 33.30
N TYR A 432 9.08 16.70 33.42
CA TYR A 432 8.42 15.45 32.98
C TYR A 432 8.12 15.42 31.46
N ASP A 433 8.54 16.44 30.72
CA ASP A 433 8.48 16.56 29.26
C ASP A 433 9.84 16.34 28.58
N ILE A 434 10.87 15.90 29.32
CA ILE A 434 12.20 15.61 28.76
C ILE A 434 12.16 14.35 27.87
N GLU A 435 13.03 14.27 26.86
CA GLU A 435 13.22 13.09 25.97
C GLU A 435 11.93 12.52 25.34
N ASP A 436 11.18 13.37 24.65
CA ASP A 436 9.90 13.04 23.98
C ASP A 436 8.77 12.56 24.90
N ALA A 437 8.90 12.75 26.21
CA ALA A 437 7.76 12.66 27.10
C ALA A 437 6.75 13.79 26.80
N ILE A 438 5.46 13.47 26.95
CA ILE A 438 4.35 14.42 26.88
C ILE A 438 3.60 14.44 28.21
N VAL A 439 3.18 15.63 28.64
CA VAL A 439 2.38 15.83 29.85
C VAL A 439 0.92 15.93 29.44
N MET A 440 0.02 15.17 30.07
CA MET A 440 -1.41 15.12 29.70
C MET A 440 -2.32 15.70 30.76
N ASN A 441 -3.38 16.38 30.31
CA ASN A 441 -4.43 16.93 31.15
C ASN A 441 -5.40 15.82 31.58
N LYS A 442 -5.42 15.51 32.88
CA LYS A 442 -6.27 14.45 33.44
C LYS A 442 -7.76 14.70 33.17
N SER A 443 -8.23 15.95 33.24
CA SER A 443 -9.64 16.24 32.97
C SER A 443 -10.03 16.00 31.50
N SER A 444 -9.11 16.18 30.55
CA SER A 444 -9.36 15.79 29.16
C SER A 444 -9.47 14.27 29.00
N LEU A 445 -8.61 13.49 29.67
CA LEU A 445 -8.70 12.03 29.73
C LEU A 445 -9.99 11.53 30.43
N ASP A 446 -10.41 12.21 31.49
CA ASP A 446 -11.66 11.95 32.22
C ASP A 446 -12.92 12.34 31.43
N ARG A 447 -12.81 13.31 30.50
CA ARG A 447 -13.87 13.65 29.53
C ARG A 447 -13.93 12.71 28.32
N GLY A 448 -12.84 12.00 27.99
CA GLY A 448 -12.83 10.98 26.93
C GLY A 448 -11.71 11.09 25.90
N PHE A 449 -10.77 12.03 26.06
CA PHE A 449 -9.60 12.14 25.17
C PHE A 449 -8.79 10.84 25.16
N GLY A 450 -8.38 10.39 23.97
CA GLY A 450 -7.56 9.20 23.73
C GLY A 450 -8.18 7.84 24.10
N ARG A 451 -9.43 7.76 24.60
CA ARG A 451 -10.04 6.48 25.02
C ARG A 451 -10.23 5.52 23.84
N CYS A 452 -9.83 4.27 24.03
CA CYS A 452 -10.04 3.21 23.05
C CYS A 452 -10.88 2.05 23.60
N ILE A 453 -11.62 1.39 22.71
CA ILE A 453 -12.31 0.15 22.96
C ILE A 453 -11.48 -0.94 22.30
N VAL A 454 -10.98 -1.87 23.11
CA VAL A 454 -10.26 -3.04 22.64
C VAL A 454 -11.28 -4.17 22.53
N MET A 455 -11.50 -4.69 21.33
CA MET A 455 -12.34 -5.88 21.11
C MET A 455 -11.45 -7.05 20.70
N LYS A 456 -11.59 -8.19 21.38
CA LYS A 456 -10.75 -9.38 21.17
C LYS A 456 -11.61 -10.62 21.07
N ARG A 457 -11.47 -11.36 19.97
CA ARG A 457 -12.19 -12.63 19.76
C ARG A 457 -11.41 -13.80 20.35
N TYR A 458 -12.09 -14.55 21.20
CA TYR A 458 -11.72 -15.87 21.66
C TYR A 458 -12.56 -16.92 20.91
N SER A 459 -12.00 -18.11 20.67
CA SER A 459 -12.70 -19.16 19.92
C SER A 459 -12.41 -20.55 20.49
N GLY A 460 -13.49 -21.26 20.84
CA GLY A 460 -13.47 -22.66 21.22
C GLY A 460 -14.12 -23.52 20.14
N VAL A 461 -13.46 -24.60 19.73
CA VAL A 461 -14.06 -25.64 18.88
C VAL A 461 -14.33 -26.86 19.75
N ILE A 462 -15.50 -27.46 19.57
CA ILE A 462 -15.89 -28.78 20.11
C ILE A 462 -15.41 -29.81 19.09
N GLN A 463 -14.25 -30.42 19.34
CA GLN A 463 -13.62 -31.34 18.42
C GLN A 463 -14.29 -32.72 18.50
N LYS A 464 -14.72 -33.26 17.36
CA LYS A 464 -14.95 -34.70 17.17
C LYS A 464 -13.60 -35.35 16.80
N TYR A 465 -13.33 -36.52 17.39
CA TYR A 465 -12.11 -37.30 17.20
C TYR A 465 -12.39 -38.59 16.41
N ASP A 466 -11.37 -39.15 15.75
CA ASP A 466 -11.50 -40.31 14.84
C ASP A 466 -12.07 -41.57 15.52
N ASN A 467 -11.87 -41.71 16.84
CA ASN A 467 -12.40 -42.79 17.64
C ASN A 467 -13.91 -42.67 17.97
N GLY A 468 -14.57 -41.59 17.54
CA GLY A 468 -15.98 -41.29 17.82
C GLY A 468 -16.21 -40.50 19.10
N ALA A 469 -15.18 -40.25 19.91
CA ALA A 469 -15.30 -39.37 21.07
C ALA A 469 -15.43 -37.91 20.59
N SER A 470 -16.16 -37.09 21.36
CA SER A 470 -16.19 -35.64 21.18
C SER A 470 -15.82 -34.93 22.48
N ASP A 471 -15.32 -33.72 22.34
CA ASP A 471 -15.40 -32.74 23.42
C ASP A 471 -16.86 -32.53 23.86
N ARG A 472 -17.07 -32.10 25.11
CA ARG A 472 -18.39 -31.71 25.64
C ARG A 472 -18.29 -30.41 26.43
N ILE A 473 -19.39 -29.67 26.50
CA ILE A 473 -19.55 -28.51 27.36
C ILE A 473 -20.48 -28.91 28.50
N LEU A 474 -20.19 -28.45 29.72
CA LEU A 474 -20.97 -28.76 30.90
C LEU A 474 -21.62 -27.51 31.47
N ARG A 475 -22.75 -27.73 32.14
CA ARG A 475 -23.39 -26.69 32.94
C ARG A 475 -22.42 -26.18 34.01
N PRO A 476 -22.38 -24.87 34.27
CA PRO A 476 -21.41 -24.29 35.18
C PRO A 476 -21.68 -24.66 36.63
N GLN A 477 -20.63 -24.87 37.40
CA GLN A 477 -20.75 -25.19 38.82
C GLN A 477 -21.00 -23.91 39.64
N ARG A 478 -22.27 -23.63 39.91
CA ARG A 478 -22.72 -22.45 40.69
C ARG A 478 -22.50 -22.55 42.21
N THR A 479 -22.03 -23.68 42.73
CA THR A 479 -21.76 -23.91 44.16
C THR A 479 -20.49 -24.75 44.38
N GLY A 480 -19.54 -24.23 45.17
CA GLY A 480 -18.30 -24.93 45.53
C GLY A 480 -17.03 -24.08 45.33
N VAL A 481 -15.88 -24.74 45.26
CA VAL A 481 -14.58 -24.10 44.94
C VAL A 481 -14.39 -24.09 43.42
N GLY A 482 -14.14 -22.92 42.84
CA GLY A 482 -14.09 -22.73 41.38
C GLY A 482 -15.43 -22.33 40.76
N LEU A 483 -16.09 -21.33 41.35
CA LEU A 483 -17.39 -20.79 40.93
C LEU A 483 -17.34 -20.22 39.50
N GLU A 484 -18.15 -20.78 38.61
CA GLU A 484 -18.30 -20.30 37.23
C GLU A 484 -19.51 -19.37 37.13
N LYS A 485 -19.37 -18.15 37.66
CA LYS A 485 -20.49 -17.20 37.84
C LYS A 485 -21.05 -16.62 36.54
N ASN A 486 -20.19 -16.50 35.53
CA ASN A 486 -20.45 -15.74 34.30
C ASN A 486 -21.02 -16.58 33.16
N ALA A 487 -21.13 -17.89 33.37
CA ALA A 487 -21.63 -18.84 32.37
C ALA A 487 -23.13 -19.12 32.55
N ASP A 488 -23.83 -19.18 31.42
CA ASP A 488 -25.22 -19.62 31.33
C ASP A 488 -25.34 -21.14 31.55
N ASP A 489 -26.57 -21.64 31.63
CA ASP A 489 -26.88 -23.06 31.81
C ASP A 489 -26.29 -23.97 30.71
N ASP A 490 -25.83 -23.41 29.59
CA ASP A 490 -25.14 -24.10 28.49
C ASP A 490 -23.62 -24.21 28.67
N GLY A 491 -23.03 -23.58 29.69
CA GLY A 491 -21.58 -23.58 29.96
C GLY A 491 -20.78 -22.52 29.19
N ILE A 492 -21.44 -21.53 28.58
CA ILE A 492 -20.83 -20.45 27.80
C ILE A 492 -21.09 -19.11 28.50
N ALA A 493 -20.13 -18.17 28.46
CA ALA A 493 -20.32 -16.85 29.05
C ALA A 493 -21.37 -16.00 28.30
N ALA A 494 -22.34 -15.46 29.04
CA ALA A 494 -23.47 -14.71 28.48
C ALA A 494 -23.06 -13.31 27.94
N PRO A 495 -23.64 -12.83 26.82
CA PRO A 495 -23.47 -11.44 26.38
C PRO A 495 -23.97 -10.44 27.43
N GLY A 496 -23.15 -9.45 27.76
CA GLY A 496 -23.40 -8.44 28.79
C GLY A 496 -22.67 -8.68 30.12
N GLU A 497 -22.21 -9.90 30.39
CA GLU A 497 -21.56 -10.24 31.65
C GLU A 497 -20.15 -9.65 31.81
N ILE A 498 -19.81 -9.25 33.04
CA ILE A 498 -18.52 -8.64 33.41
C ILE A 498 -17.52 -9.75 33.74
N ILE A 499 -16.63 -10.05 32.80
CA ILE A 499 -15.62 -11.10 32.93
C ILE A 499 -14.33 -10.55 33.54
N ARG A 500 -13.73 -11.30 34.47
CA ARG A 500 -12.48 -10.97 35.16
C ARG A 500 -11.35 -11.94 34.79
N PRO A 501 -10.09 -11.60 35.10
CA PRO A 501 -8.99 -12.55 35.02
C PRO A 501 -9.31 -13.86 35.74
N ASP A 502 -8.92 -14.97 35.11
CA ASP A 502 -9.18 -16.37 35.50
C ASP A 502 -10.65 -16.86 35.46
N ASP A 503 -11.64 -16.00 35.18
CA ASP A 503 -13.02 -16.45 34.95
C ASP A 503 -13.12 -17.38 33.71
N VAL A 504 -13.96 -18.41 33.81
CA VAL A 504 -14.21 -19.36 32.72
C VAL A 504 -15.22 -18.78 31.73
N TYR A 505 -14.84 -18.68 30.45
CA TYR A 505 -15.77 -18.25 29.38
C TYR A 505 -16.37 -19.39 28.55
N ILE A 506 -15.73 -20.57 28.56
CA ILE A 506 -16.29 -21.83 28.03
C ILE A 506 -15.88 -22.95 28.99
N ASN A 507 -16.85 -23.57 29.68
CA ASN A 507 -16.63 -24.77 30.51
C ASN A 507 -16.60 -26.03 29.63
N LYS A 508 -15.44 -26.28 29.03
CA LYS A 508 -15.18 -27.41 28.16
C LYS A 508 -14.51 -28.57 28.91
N GLN A 509 -14.92 -29.80 28.59
CA GLN A 509 -14.16 -31.02 28.86
C GLN A 509 -13.75 -31.71 27.56
N SER A 510 -12.58 -32.33 27.59
CA SER A 510 -12.04 -33.13 26.47
C SER A 510 -11.79 -34.57 26.90
N PRO A 511 -12.05 -35.57 26.04
CA PRO A 511 -11.77 -36.97 26.34
C PRO A 511 -10.26 -37.19 26.55
N VAL A 512 -9.91 -38.09 27.47
CA VAL A 512 -8.52 -38.47 27.77
C VAL A 512 -7.95 -39.35 26.65
N ILE A 513 -8.77 -40.24 26.09
CA ILE A 513 -8.39 -41.14 25.00
C ILE A 513 -8.96 -40.60 23.68
N THR A 514 -8.07 -40.10 22.81
CA THR A 514 -8.42 -39.47 21.51
C THR A 514 -7.97 -40.29 20.29
N ARG A 515 -7.22 -41.38 20.51
CA ARG A 515 -6.69 -42.29 19.48
C ARG A 515 -6.79 -43.73 19.99
N GLY A 516 -7.23 -44.66 19.14
CA GLY A 516 -7.37 -46.08 19.51
C GLY A 516 -8.65 -46.69 18.96
N SER A 517 -9.16 -47.72 19.66
CA SER A 517 -10.37 -48.45 19.25
C SER A 517 -11.57 -47.51 19.11
N ARG A 518 -12.38 -47.73 18.08
CA ARG A 518 -13.56 -46.92 17.77
C ARG A 518 -14.65 -47.23 18.77
N ILE A 519 -15.20 -46.21 19.42
CA ILE A 519 -16.29 -46.36 20.39
C ILE A 519 -17.55 -46.70 19.59
N THR A 520 -18.03 -47.94 19.73
CA THR A 520 -19.18 -48.48 18.99
C THR A 520 -20.49 -48.44 19.79
N SER A 521 -20.41 -48.25 21.11
CA SER A 521 -21.56 -48.11 22.00
C SER A 521 -22.15 -46.71 21.93
N ALA A 522 -23.48 -46.62 21.81
CA ALA A 522 -24.23 -45.36 21.89
C ALA A 522 -24.36 -44.81 23.33
N GLU A 523 -23.78 -45.50 24.32
CA GLU A 523 -23.73 -45.04 25.71
C GLU A 523 -22.68 -43.93 25.88
N PRO A 524 -22.99 -42.84 26.60
CA PRO A 524 -22.02 -41.79 26.87
C PRO A 524 -20.85 -42.32 27.69
N LEU A 525 -19.62 -41.92 27.30
CA LEU A 525 -18.41 -42.22 28.06
C LEU A 525 -18.56 -41.78 29.54
N PRO A 526 -18.08 -42.59 30.51
CA PRO A 526 -18.16 -42.23 31.92
C PRO A 526 -17.34 -40.97 32.23
N ASP A 527 -17.72 -40.21 33.24
CA ASP A 527 -17.11 -38.89 33.52
C ASP A 527 -15.59 -38.95 33.77
N ASN A 528 -15.09 -40.05 34.35
CA ASN A 528 -13.64 -40.29 34.52
C ASN A 528 -12.86 -40.42 33.20
N ALA A 529 -13.52 -40.60 32.05
CA ALA A 529 -12.89 -40.61 30.73
C ALA A 529 -12.64 -39.19 30.17
N TYR A 530 -13.09 -38.14 30.87
CA TYR A 530 -12.92 -36.75 30.48
C TYR A 530 -11.97 -36.00 31.42
N ARG A 531 -11.17 -35.09 30.86
CA ARG A 531 -10.37 -34.10 31.60
C ARG A 531 -10.94 -32.70 31.41
N SER A 532 -10.81 -31.85 32.43
CA SER A 532 -11.15 -30.43 32.29
C SER A 532 -10.25 -29.78 31.23
N ALA A 533 -10.88 -29.07 30.29
CA ALA A 533 -10.26 -28.29 29.23
C ALA A 533 -10.87 -26.87 29.18
N ARG A 534 -11.31 -26.37 30.36
CA ARG A 534 -11.95 -25.06 30.54
C ARG A 534 -11.09 -23.94 29.97
N GLN A 535 -11.74 -23.00 29.30
CA GLN A 535 -11.07 -21.83 28.75
C GLN A 535 -11.26 -20.64 29.70
N THR A 536 -10.17 -20.20 30.32
CA THR A 536 -10.15 -19.06 31.26
C THR A 536 -9.69 -17.77 30.58
N TYR A 537 -10.25 -16.65 31.01
CA TYR A 537 -9.92 -15.33 30.48
C TYR A 537 -8.63 -14.80 31.11
N LYS A 538 -7.61 -14.57 30.27
CA LYS A 538 -6.35 -13.92 30.66
C LYS A 538 -6.38 -12.46 30.20
N GLY A 539 -7.19 -11.66 30.90
CA GLY A 539 -7.31 -10.22 30.71
C GLY A 539 -6.33 -9.41 31.56
N PRO A 540 -6.32 -8.08 31.40
CA PRO A 540 -5.65 -7.17 32.34
C PRO A 540 -6.36 -7.16 33.70
N ASP A 541 -5.59 -7.08 34.78
CA ASP A 541 -6.11 -6.93 36.14
C ASP A 541 -6.68 -5.52 36.34
N GLY A 542 -7.86 -5.42 36.97
CA GLY A 542 -8.49 -4.15 37.37
C GLY A 542 -9.36 -3.45 36.31
N GLU A 543 -9.22 -3.77 35.02
CA GLU A 543 -10.11 -3.22 33.98
C GLU A 543 -11.45 -3.98 33.87
N THR A 544 -12.54 -3.25 33.60
CA THR A 544 -13.86 -3.86 33.37
C THR A 544 -13.97 -4.41 31.94
N CYS A 545 -13.79 -5.73 31.83
CA CYS A 545 -14.01 -6.48 30.60
C CYS A 545 -15.45 -7.00 30.55
N VAL A 546 -16.08 -6.93 29.37
CA VAL A 546 -17.47 -7.34 29.16
C VAL A 546 -17.56 -8.25 27.94
N VAL A 547 -18.33 -9.34 28.03
CA VAL A 547 -18.67 -10.16 26.86
C VAL A 547 -19.61 -9.35 25.97
N ASP A 548 -19.14 -8.93 24.78
CA ASP A 548 -19.99 -8.18 23.84
C ASP A 548 -20.97 -9.13 23.13
N ARG A 549 -20.45 -10.24 22.57
CA ARG A 549 -21.24 -11.23 21.82
C ARG A 549 -20.67 -12.63 21.88
N VAL A 550 -21.59 -13.59 21.80
CA VAL A 550 -21.32 -15.00 21.50
C VAL A 550 -21.90 -15.31 20.13
N ALA A 551 -21.13 -15.99 19.28
CA ALA A 551 -21.60 -16.52 18.01
C ALA A 551 -21.34 -18.03 17.95
N LEU A 552 -22.41 -18.79 17.73
CA LEU A 552 -22.39 -20.23 17.53
C LEU A 552 -22.38 -20.51 16.03
N SER A 553 -21.49 -21.40 15.57
CA SER A 553 -21.32 -21.73 14.16
C SER A 553 -20.80 -23.17 14.03
N SER A 554 -21.03 -23.84 12.91
CA SER A 554 -20.37 -25.12 12.62
C SER A 554 -19.17 -24.89 11.70
N ASP A 555 -18.08 -25.61 11.93
CA ASP A 555 -16.92 -25.67 11.02
C ASP A 555 -17.22 -26.60 9.82
N ARG A 556 -16.33 -26.62 8.80
CA ARG A 556 -16.42 -27.48 7.61
C ARG A 556 -16.61 -28.98 7.93
N ASN A 557 -16.14 -29.41 9.10
CA ASN A 557 -16.25 -30.79 9.59
C ASN A 557 -17.48 -31.03 10.49
N GLU A 558 -18.49 -30.15 10.45
CA GLU A 558 -19.67 -30.18 11.33
C GLU A 558 -19.34 -30.22 12.83
N ASN A 559 -18.20 -29.64 13.20
CA ASN A 559 -17.79 -29.44 14.59
C ASN A 559 -18.36 -28.12 15.10
N PRO A 560 -19.08 -28.09 16.25
CA PRO A 560 -19.55 -26.84 16.83
C PRO A 560 -18.38 -25.93 17.19
N CYS A 561 -18.47 -24.66 16.82
CA CYS A 561 -17.48 -23.62 17.03
C CYS A 561 -18.14 -22.39 17.67
N ILE A 562 -17.67 -22.06 18.87
CA ILE A 562 -18.12 -20.95 19.69
C ILE A 562 -17.08 -19.84 19.57
N LYS A 563 -17.53 -18.65 19.18
CA LYS A 563 -16.70 -17.44 19.09
C LYS A 563 -17.25 -16.43 20.10
N ILE A 564 -16.43 -15.99 21.04
CA ILE A 564 -16.79 -14.98 22.04
C ILE A 564 -15.98 -13.72 21.78
N LEU A 565 -16.66 -12.60 21.61
CA LEU A 565 -16.05 -11.28 21.50
C LEU A 565 -16.09 -10.62 22.88
N ILE A 566 -14.92 -10.39 23.47
CA ILE A 566 -14.79 -9.67 24.74
C ILE A 566 -14.30 -8.25 24.43
N ARG A 567 -14.92 -7.24 25.03
CA ARG A 567 -14.51 -5.84 24.92
C ARG A 567 -14.11 -5.27 26.28
N HIS A 568 -13.13 -4.38 26.29
CA HIS A 568 -12.85 -3.47 27.41
C HIS A 568 -12.60 -2.06 26.90
N THR A 569 -12.88 -1.08 27.74
CA THR A 569 -12.62 0.34 27.43
C THR A 569 -11.36 0.77 28.18
N ARG A 570 -10.26 0.91 27.45
CA ARG A 570 -8.97 1.33 27.99
C ARG A 570 -8.85 2.85 27.95
N ARG A 571 -8.42 3.43 29.07
CA ARG A 571 -8.07 4.85 29.17
C ARG A 571 -6.58 5.01 28.86
N PRO A 572 -6.12 6.16 28.33
CA PRO A 572 -4.69 6.43 28.24
C PRO A 572 -4.02 6.47 29.62
N GLU A 573 -2.87 5.80 29.73
CA GLU A 573 -2.08 5.70 30.94
C GLU A 573 -0.63 6.16 30.72
N VAL A 574 0.11 6.34 31.82
CA VAL A 574 1.55 6.63 31.76
C VAL A 574 2.26 5.48 31.04
N GLY A 575 3.10 5.80 30.05
CA GLY A 575 3.75 4.83 29.17
C GLY A 575 3.03 4.58 27.82
N ASP A 576 1.77 5.01 27.65
CA ASP A 576 1.12 4.94 26.34
C ASP A 576 1.76 5.90 25.33
N LYS A 577 1.68 5.53 24.05
CA LYS A 577 2.38 6.19 22.94
C LYS A 577 1.42 6.97 22.06
N PHE A 578 1.75 8.23 21.82
CA PHE A 578 1.03 9.13 20.93
C PHE A 578 1.96 9.64 19.83
N SER A 579 1.43 10.07 18.69
CA SER A 579 2.22 10.68 17.63
C SER A 579 1.43 11.80 16.95
N SER A 580 2.10 12.91 16.62
CA SER A 580 1.57 13.86 15.65
C SER A 580 1.70 13.33 14.22
N ARG A 581 1.09 13.99 13.24
CA ARG A 581 1.19 13.66 11.80
C ARG A 581 2.53 14.02 11.14
N HIS A 582 3.61 14.12 11.91
CA HIS A 582 4.92 14.64 11.49
C HIS A 582 6.12 13.79 11.95
N GLY A 583 5.92 12.49 12.21
CA GLY A 583 7.01 11.59 12.59
C GLY A 583 7.64 11.92 13.95
N GLN A 584 6.85 12.50 14.85
CA GLN A 584 7.21 12.80 16.24
C GLN A 584 6.26 12.04 17.16
N LYS A 585 6.71 10.84 17.55
CA LYS A 585 6.15 10.08 18.66
C LYS A 585 6.49 10.74 20.00
N GLY A 586 5.64 10.55 20.99
CA GLY A 586 5.91 10.85 22.39
C GLY A 586 5.25 9.82 23.31
N VAL A 587 5.77 9.70 24.52
CA VAL A 587 5.25 8.78 25.56
C VAL A 587 4.57 9.62 26.63
N CYS A 588 3.38 9.22 27.09
CA CYS A 588 2.73 9.88 28.22
C CYS A 588 3.63 9.74 29.47
N GLY A 589 4.31 10.82 29.86
CA GLY A 589 5.30 10.82 30.95
C GLY A 589 4.66 11.05 32.31
N THR A 590 3.70 11.97 32.38
CA THR A 590 2.88 12.20 33.58
C THR A 590 1.51 12.77 33.21
N ILE A 591 0.53 12.55 34.09
CA ILE A 591 -0.86 12.99 33.96
C ILE A 591 -1.13 13.93 35.13
N ILE A 592 -1.47 15.19 34.83
CA ILE A 592 -1.61 16.25 35.83
C ILE A 592 -3.04 16.81 35.82
N GLN A 593 -3.50 17.27 36.98
CA GLN A 593 -4.84 17.83 37.16
C GLN A 593 -5.03 19.12 36.35
N GLN A 594 -6.28 19.47 36.04
CA GLN A 594 -6.56 20.65 35.21
C GLN A 594 -6.24 21.97 35.94
N GLU A 595 -6.40 22.00 37.27
CA GLU A 595 -6.09 23.15 38.12
C GLU A 595 -4.59 23.53 38.12
N ASP A 596 -3.68 22.57 37.99
CA ASP A 596 -2.23 22.84 37.92
C ASP A 596 -1.76 23.17 36.49
N PHE A 597 -2.55 22.82 35.49
CA PHE A 597 -2.24 23.01 34.07
C PHE A 597 -2.22 24.51 33.69
N PRO A 598 -1.33 24.95 32.78
CA PRO A 598 -1.31 26.33 32.32
C PRO A 598 -2.57 26.67 31.51
N PHE A 599 -3.08 27.89 31.65
CA PHE A 599 -4.29 28.36 30.94
C PHE A 599 -4.09 29.76 30.37
N SER A 600 -4.82 30.08 29.29
CA SER A 600 -4.78 31.40 28.65
C SER A 600 -5.78 32.39 29.26
N GLU A 601 -5.61 33.69 28.98
CA GLU A 601 -6.58 34.76 29.32
C GLU A 601 -8.03 34.44 28.90
N ARG A 602 -8.20 33.66 27.81
CA ARG A 602 -9.52 33.25 27.29
C ARG A 602 -10.08 31.99 27.96
N GLY A 603 -9.43 31.47 29.00
CA GLY A 603 -9.81 30.23 29.69
C GLY A 603 -9.49 28.94 28.93
N ILE A 604 -8.79 29.01 27.79
CA ILE A 604 -8.34 27.82 27.06
C ILE A 604 -7.24 27.14 27.89
N CYS A 605 -7.47 25.88 28.24
CA CYS A 605 -6.53 24.98 28.89
C CYS A 605 -6.14 23.87 27.87
N PRO A 606 -4.85 23.56 27.68
CA PRO A 606 -4.42 22.57 26.70
C PRO A 606 -4.70 21.14 27.18
N ASP A 607 -4.82 20.22 26.22
CA ASP A 607 -5.00 18.78 26.45
C ASP A 607 -3.66 18.08 26.72
N LEU A 608 -2.58 18.57 26.09
CA LEU A 608 -1.23 18.05 26.28
C LEU A 608 -0.15 19.14 26.12
N ILE A 609 0.98 18.95 26.79
CA ILE A 609 2.19 19.80 26.68
C ILE A 609 3.30 19.01 26.00
N MET A 610 3.98 19.64 25.04
CA MET A 610 5.17 19.13 24.36
C MET A 610 6.37 20.05 24.59
N ASN A 611 7.53 19.43 24.77
CA ASN A 611 8.79 20.14 24.99
C ASN A 611 9.26 20.92 23.74
N PRO A 612 9.61 22.22 23.86
CA PRO A 612 10.10 23.04 22.75
C PRO A 612 11.41 22.51 22.13
N HIS A 613 12.29 21.85 22.89
CA HIS A 613 13.57 21.32 22.38
C HIS A 613 13.39 20.28 21.25
N GLY A 614 12.22 19.65 21.17
CA GLY A 614 11.88 18.67 20.14
C GLY A 614 11.56 19.26 18.76
N PHE A 615 11.41 20.58 18.61
CA PHE A 615 11.07 21.22 17.33
C PHE A 615 12.31 21.63 16.51
N PRO A 616 13.29 22.41 17.03
CA PRO A 616 14.45 22.84 16.24
C PRO A 616 15.33 21.66 15.80
N SER A 617 15.55 20.70 16.71
CA SER A 617 16.36 19.50 16.49
C SER A 617 15.78 18.54 15.43
N ARG A 618 14.48 18.63 15.13
CA ARG A 618 13.78 17.73 14.19
C ARG A 618 13.41 18.37 12.87
N MET A 619 13.48 19.70 12.78
CA MET A 619 13.17 20.48 11.56
C MET A 619 11.79 20.15 10.96
N THR A 620 10.80 19.88 11.82
CA THR A 620 9.40 19.60 11.43
C THR A 620 8.61 20.90 11.32
N VAL A 621 8.92 21.74 10.33
CA VAL A 621 8.27 23.06 10.16
C VAL A 621 6.80 22.90 9.78
N GLY A 622 6.44 21.87 9.00
CA GLY A 622 5.05 21.56 8.66
C GLY A 622 4.15 21.40 9.89
N LYS A 623 4.68 20.90 11.02
CA LYS A 623 3.95 20.79 12.30
C LYS A 623 3.61 22.15 12.91
N MET A 624 4.47 23.15 12.73
CA MET A 624 4.19 24.52 13.20
C MET A 624 3.14 25.19 12.31
N ILE A 625 3.16 24.93 11.00
CA ILE A 625 2.12 25.38 10.08
C ILE A 625 0.79 24.68 10.39
N GLU A 626 0.81 23.38 10.73
CA GLU A 626 -0.37 22.65 11.20
C GLU A 626 -1.02 23.29 12.44
N LEU A 627 -0.23 23.64 13.46
CA LEU A 627 -0.73 24.34 14.65
C LEU A 627 -1.41 25.67 14.29
N LEU A 628 -0.76 26.50 13.46
CA LEU A 628 -1.32 27.77 13.02
C LEU A 628 -2.62 27.59 12.21
N GLY A 629 -2.64 26.64 11.27
CA GLY A 629 -3.81 26.32 10.45
C GLY A 629 -4.96 25.72 11.25
N GLY A 630 -4.68 24.88 12.25
CA GLY A 630 -5.66 24.36 13.20
C GLY A 630 -6.33 25.47 14.00
N LYS A 631 -5.54 26.37 14.59
CA LYS A 631 -6.05 27.56 15.30
C LYS A 631 -6.87 28.47 14.40
N ALA A 632 -6.38 28.77 13.20
CA ALA A 632 -7.09 29.62 12.25
C ALA A 632 -8.43 28.99 11.86
N GLY A 633 -8.46 27.69 11.57
CA GLY A 633 -9.68 26.96 11.16
C GLY A 633 -10.75 26.92 12.22
N VAL A 634 -10.38 26.66 13.48
CA VAL A 634 -11.30 26.76 14.64
C VAL A 634 -11.83 28.19 14.79
N SER A 635 -10.98 29.20 14.58
CA SER A 635 -11.34 30.61 14.76
C SER A 635 -12.34 31.12 13.71
N CYS A 636 -12.18 30.70 12.45
CA CYS A 636 -13.01 31.17 11.32
C CYS A 636 -14.06 30.16 10.83
N GLY A 637 -14.17 28.98 11.47
CA GLY A 637 -15.20 27.99 11.18
C GLY A 637 -15.02 27.21 9.86
N ARG A 638 -13.84 27.26 9.22
CA ARG A 638 -13.53 26.48 8.00
C ARG A 638 -12.40 25.49 8.23
N PHE A 639 -12.47 24.35 7.54
CA PHE A 639 -11.30 23.48 7.37
C PHE A 639 -10.29 24.19 6.48
N HIS A 640 -9.03 24.24 6.92
CA HIS A 640 -7.92 24.67 6.09
C HIS A 640 -7.36 23.47 5.31
N TYR A 641 -6.63 23.78 4.23
CA TYR A 641 -5.95 22.76 3.43
C TYR A 641 -4.43 22.89 3.56
N GLY A 642 -3.73 21.76 3.57
CA GLY A 642 -2.27 21.66 3.63
C GLY A 642 -1.72 20.56 2.73
N SER A 643 -2.27 20.41 1.51
CA SER A 643 -1.81 19.39 0.55
C SER A 643 -0.37 19.67 0.11
N ALA A 644 0.38 18.62 -0.23
CA ALA A 644 1.77 18.76 -0.67
C ALA A 644 1.86 19.64 -1.93
N PHE A 645 2.74 20.65 -1.92
CA PHE A 645 2.91 21.60 -3.03
C PHE A 645 1.62 22.33 -3.48
N GLY A 646 0.56 22.33 -2.67
CA GLY A 646 -0.75 22.84 -3.08
C GLY A 646 -0.89 24.37 -3.05
N GLU A 647 0.14 25.12 -2.67
CA GLU A 647 0.10 26.58 -2.53
C GLU A 647 -0.10 27.35 -3.84
N PRO A 648 0.39 26.87 -5.02
CA PRO A 648 0.07 27.47 -6.32
C PRO A 648 -1.31 27.06 -6.85
N SER A 649 -1.74 25.80 -6.62
CA SER A 649 -3.03 25.25 -7.08
C SER A 649 -4.22 25.62 -6.19
N GLY A 650 -4.00 26.29 -5.06
CA GLY A 650 -5.05 26.60 -4.08
C GLY A 650 -5.53 25.37 -3.30
N HIS A 651 -4.70 24.33 -3.22
CA HIS A 651 -4.92 23.10 -2.46
C HIS A 651 -4.12 23.06 -1.14
N ALA A 652 -3.39 24.14 -0.82
CA ALA A 652 -2.84 24.44 0.49
C ALA A 652 -2.94 25.96 0.78
N ASP A 653 -3.29 26.33 2.01
CA ASP A 653 -3.29 27.74 2.45
C ASP A 653 -1.85 28.21 2.70
N LYS A 654 -1.53 29.46 2.34
CA LYS A 654 -0.20 30.04 2.64
C LYS A 654 -0.11 30.51 4.08
N VAL A 655 1.08 30.47 4.68
CA VAL A 655 1.33 30.87 6.08
C VAL A 655 0.88 32.32 6.33
N GLU A 656 1.05 33.20 5.36
CA GLU A 656 0.62 34.60 5.40
C GLU A 656 -0.92 34.69 5.52
N ALA A 657 -1.66 33.93 4.71
CA ALA A 657 -3.12 33.91 4.73
C ALA A 657 -3.69 33.30 6.02
N ILE A 658 -3.01 32.30 6.58
CA ILE A 658 -3.31 31.75 7.92
C ILE A 658 -3.07 32.83 8.99
N SER A 659 -1.92 33.52 8.91
CA SER A 659 -1.54 34.57 9.87
C SER A 659 -2.51 35.76 9.85
N GLU A 660 -2.93 36.22 8.67
CA GLU A 660 -3.99 37.23 8.53
C GLU A 660 -5.31 36.77 9.15
N THR A 661 -5.67 35.49 8.96
CA THR A 661 -6.90 34.92 9.54
C THR A 661 -6.83 34.96 11.06
N LEU A 662 -5.68 34.69 11.67
CA LEU A 662 -5.48 34.80 13.13
C LEU A 662 -5.61 36.25 13.64
N ILE A 663 -4.97 37.21 12.95
CA ILE A 663 -5.05 38.65 13.30
C ILE A 663 -6.51 39.13 13.27
N LYS A 664 -7.28 38.75 12.24
CA LYS A 664 -8.71 39.09 12.09
C LYS A 664 -9.57 38.61 13.26
N HIS A 665 -9.16 37.57 13.99
CA HIS A 665 -9.87 37.02 15.16
C HIS A 665 -9.19 37.39 16.51
N GLY A 666 -8.33 38.43 16.49
CA GLY A 666 -7.67 38.97 17.67
C GLY A 666 -6.62 38.06 18.30
N PHE A 667 -6.05 37.13 17.52
CA PHE A 667 -4.91 36.30 17.93
C PHE A 667 -3.60 36.85 17.35
N SER A 668 -2.47 36.51 17.98
CA SER A 668 -1.16 36.83 17.42
C SER A 668 -0.93 36.11 16.09
N TYR A 669 -0.33 36.81 15.12
CA TYR A 669 -0.01 36.32 13.77
C TYR A 669 0.85 35.05 13.79
N ASN A 670 1.76 34.95 14.77
CA ASN A 670 2.65 33.81 14.99
C ASN A 670 2.03 32.71 15.88
N GLY A 671 0.71 32.74 16.07
CA GLY A 671 -0.05 31.76 16.87
C GLY A 671 0.07 31.92 18.38
N LYS A 672 1.01 32.73 18.87
CA LYS A 672 1.40 32.85 20.28
C LYS A 672 0.30 33.46 21.16
N ASP A 673 -0.09 32.74 22.21
CA ASP A 673 -0.93 33.25 23.31
C ASP A 673 -0.13 33.40 24.61
N PHE A 674 -0.55 34.34 25.48
CA PHE A 674 -0.12 34.44 26.87
C PHE A 674 -0.79 33.37 27.74
N LEU A 675 -0.03 32.82 28.69
CA LEU A 675 -0.49 31.81 29.65
C LEU A 675 -0.20 32.23 31.08
N TYR A 676 -0.99 31.70 32.02
CA TYR A 676 -0.73 31.75 33.45
C TYR A 676 -0.37 30.37 33.98
N SER A 677 0.47 30.32 35.01
CA SER A 677 0.75 29.10 35.76
C SER A 677 -0.48 28.71 36.61
N GLY A 678 -0.97 27.48 36.49
CA GLY A 678 -2.09 26.99 37.30
C GLY A 678 -1.77 26.95 38.80
N SER A 679 -0.57 26.47 39.16
CA SER A 679 -0.14 26.29 40.54
C SER A 679 0.27 27.58 41.28
N ALA A 680 0.73 28.61 40.55
CA ALA A 680 1.29 29.83 41.15
C ALA A 680 0.67 31.15 40.65
N ALA A 681 -0.34 31.08 39.76
CA ALA A 681 -1.15 32.18 39.23
C ALA A 681 -0.41 33.37 38.56
N TYR A 682 0.92 33.33 38.43
CA TYR A 682 1.69 34.36 37.72
C TYR A 682 1.70 34.11 36.21
N ALA A 683 1.84 35.20 35.43
CA ALA A 683 1.94 35.15 33.97
C ALA A 683 3.26 34.52 33.53
N LEU A 684 3.17 33.51 32.67
CA LEU A 684 4.32 32.87 32.05
C LEU A 684 4.76 33.71 30.84
N SER A 685 6.04 34.07 30.77
CA SER A 685 6.63 34.82 29.66
C SER A 685 6.80 34.01 28.35
N PHE A 686 6.26 32.78 28.32
CA PHE A 686 6.38 31.83 27.21
C PHE A 686 5.04 31.63 26.51
N SER A 687 5.12 31.34 25.21
CA SER A 687 4.04 31.63 24.27
C SER A 687 3.51 30.37 23.58
N LEU A 688 2.19 30.14 23.68
CA LEU A 688 1.52 28.90 23.23
C LEU A 688 1.08 28.95 21.76
N CYS A 689 1.18 27.84 21.02
CA CYS A 689 0.54 27.70 19.70
C CYS A 689 -0.45 26.52 19.73
N PRO A 690 -1.77 26.77 19.83
CA PRO A 690 -2.79 25.75 20.07
C PRO A 690 -3.24 24.98 18.81
N PHE A 691 -3.82 23.78 19.04
CA PHE A 691 -4.50 22.88 18.10
C PHE A 691 -3.65 22.09 17.08
N LEU A 692 -3.39 20.82 17.40
CA LEU A 692 -2.96 19.78 16.44
C LEU A 692 -4.17 18.93 16.02
N GLY A 693 -4.26 18.54 14.75
CA GLY A 693 -5.12 17.45 14.31
C GLY A 693 -4.30 16.16 14.22
N SER A 694 -4.53 15.19 15.11
CA SER A 694 -3.92 13.84 14.97
C SER A 694 -4.72 12.94 14.05
#